data_AF-A0A1X6NKA6-F1
#
_entry.id   AF-A0A1X6NKA6-F1
#
_cell.length_a   1.000
_cell.length_b   1.000
_cell.length_c   1.000
_cell.angle_alpha   90.00
_cell.angle_beta   90.00
_cell.angle_gamma   90.00
#
_symmetry.space_group_name_H-M   'P 1'
#
loop_
_entity.id
_entity.type
_entity.pdbx_description
1 polymer ?
#
loop_
_entity_poly.entity_id
_entity_poly.type
_entity_poly.pdbx_seq_one_letter_code
_entity_poly.pdbx_strand_id
1 'polypeptide(L)'
;MHGTQEWLPGSPLGAGPYCWPDKLLGNVPHLYVYAANNPAESALAKRRAYATIVSHGVPPYGRAGLYKELAALPPQLAALTAALDEAPPPPADEPAAAAAATATDGGSGGGDGGCGHHPPAVAAALAAVVATATAAGLDADTGRALDWAALRAGGGSLTRAELAAAATVLGDRLAVVANRLYSVGLHVFGRAPTAEEVASTLSPLLAGSLPPEDADLTAAAGGGHLDRGVLEAETVPAVAAAIAAHTVGAEAPPAAADGGDAPPPPPFDGTPWAPHLPAPTLDALATAATVGALMRQTPGELDALSTALDGGYVRAAPGGDVLRDGPGVLPTGRNIHSLDPYRLPSPTAAAAGAALAEEVVANHAAAHGGRPPATVAVPLWGLDAIKTRGEAVGLVLGLVGAAVVRDATGRVVRFELRPLAALGRPRVDVLVNLSGIFRDSFAHTVELLDDMFRRAAAAEEDPEWNFVRAHALAAAADAAAAADGGGGGGGGGGDAAGVGDVAARLFSNAPESYGSQVAERVQDGTWEAGEELADTYVARNAYAYGRSVRGAPSRPALDALLATTEAVVQQIDSVEYGLTDIQEYHANTGALVRAARAAKPGGAAAADVSASIVEAVAAPVMGAGRRLVNRSLVPLDDLLRTEYRAKLLNPAWAAAMLASGPGGAYEVSTRATALIGWGGAVGFGDAFVYEQLAGLYVTDAANRAALRGANPEAYRNVVGRLLEGAGRGLWADPPPALLNRLRE
;
A
#
# COMPACT_ATOMS: atom_id res chain seq x y z
N MET A 1 8.07 -2.67 15.12
CA MET A 1 7.95 -1.70 16.23
C MET A 1 9.35 -1.14 16.49
N HIS A 2 9.47 0.17 16.57
CA HIS A 2 10.73 0.87 16.75
C HIS A 2 10.72 1.66 18.06
N GLY A 3 11.84 2.28 18.39
CA GLY A 3 12.04 3.00 19.63
C GLY A 3 11.55 4.41 19.46
N THR A 4 11.61 5.21 20.51
CA THR A 4 11.39 6.66 20.40
C THR A 4 12.69 7.43 20.23
N GLN A 5 13.82 6.85 20.66
CA GLN A 5 15.10 7.55 20.79
C GLN A 5 15.60 8.09 19.46
N GLU A 6 15.62 7.27 18.42
CA GLU A 6 16.10 7.62 17.07
C GLU A 6 15.21 8.64 16.34
N TRP A 7 14.08 9.03 16.93
CA TRP A 7 13.12 9.99 16.39
C TRP A 7 13.09 11.32 17.16
N LEU A 8 13.74 11.39 18.32
CA LEU A 8 13.79 12.62 19.11
C LEU A 8 14.55 13.74 18.39
N PRO A 9 14.33 15.02 18.75
CA PRO A 9 14.98 16.14 18.07
C PRO A 9 16.52 16.09 18.11
N GLY A 10 17.14 16.47 17.00
CA GLY A 10 18.59 16.55 16.83
C GLY A 10 19.02 16.29 15.37
N SER A 11 20.32 16.41 15.11
CA SER A 11 20.90 16.23 13.78
C SER A 11 20.43 14.92 13.10
N PRO A 12 20.12 14.96 11.78
CA PRO A 12 19.73 13.76 11.04
C PRO A 12 20.89 12.77 10.82
N LEU A 13 22.14 13.24 10.91
CA LEU A 13 23.35 12.43 10.81
C LEU A 13 24.45 13.02 11.71
N GLY A 14 25.25 12.15 12.34
CA GLY A 14 26.32 12.59 13.23
C GLY A 14 25.75 13.28 14.47
N ALA A 15 24.90 12.56 15.21
CA ALA A 15 24.41 13.02 16.49
C ALA A 15 25.59 13.42 17.40
N GLY A 16 25.39 14.48 18.18
CA GLY A 16 26.41 14.99 19.11
C GLY A 16 25.74 15.52 20.38
N PRO A 17 26.47 16.22 21.27
CA PRO A 17 26.03 16.51 22.64
C PRO A 17 24.79 17.41 22.74
N TYR A 18 24.34 18.00 21.63
CA TYR A 18 23.11 18.80 21.55
C TYR A 18 21.89 18.00 21.07
N CYS A 19 22.07 16.78 20.57
CA CYS A 19 21.02 15.91 20.07
C CYS A 19 20.45 15.05 21.20
N TRP A 20 19.13 14.90 21.29
CA TRP A 20 18.50 14.04 22.30
C TRP A 20 18.91 12.57 22.24
N PRO A 21 19.03 11.93 21.05
CA PRO A 21 19.52 10.55 20.98
C PRO A 21 20.87 10.36 21.69
N ASP A 22 21.82 11.27 21.44
CA ASP A 22 23.17 11.23 22.04
C ASP A 22 23.14 11.47 23.56
N LYS A 23 22.35 12.45 24.02
CA LYS A 23 22.21 12.74 25.46
C LYS A 23 21.64 11.57 26.26
N LEU A 24 20.72 10.81 25.66
CA LEU A 24 20.03 9.71 26.34
C LEU A 24 20.83 8.40 26.29
N LEU A 25 21.49 8.12 25.16
CA LEU A 25 22.27 6.88 24.99
C LEU A 25 23.70 7.00 25.49
N GLY A 26 24.32 8.17 25.33
CA GLY A 26 25.73 8.38 25.60
C GLY A 26 26.60 7.35 24.88
N ASN A 27 27.46 6.67 25.64
CA ASN A 27 28.41 5.68 25.12
C ASN A 27 27.96 4.22 25.32
N VAL A 28 26.69 3.98 25.69
CA VAL A 28 26.20 2.60 25.88
C VAL A 28 26.06 1.95 24.50
N PRO A 29 26.69 0.78 24.25
CA PRO A 29 26.46 0.05 23.00
C PRO A 29 24.97 -0.25 22.81
N HIS A 30 24.43 0.22 21.70
CA HIS A 30 23.02 0.07 21.38
C HIS A 30 22.85 -1.10 20.39
N LEU A 31 22.36 -2.24 20.88
CA LEU A 31 21.98 -3.37 20.04
C LEU A 31 20.48 -3.31 19.77
N TYR A 32 20.08 -3.50 18.52
CA TYR A 32 18.68 -3.35 18.12
C TYR A 32 18.22 -4.54 17.27
N VAL A 33 17.27 -5.32 17.80
CA VAL A 33 16.53 -6.33 17.03
C VAL A 33 15.52 -5.64 16.11
N TYR A 34 15.65 -5.81 14.80
CA TYR A 34 14.86 -5.06 13.82
C TYR A 34 14.37 -5.94 12.67
N ALA A 35 13.19 -5.67 12.11
CA ALA A 35 12.69 -6.47 10.99
C ALA A 35 13.60 -6.30 9.75
N ALA A 36 13.95 -7.41 9.11
CA ALA A 36 14.78 -7.43 7.90
C ALA A 36 14.18 -6.58 6.76
N ASN A 37 12.85 -6.49 6.73
CA ASN A 37 12.09 -5.71 5.77
C ASN A 37 11.90 -4.25 6.16
N ASN A 38 12.57 -3.72 7.19
CA ASN A 38 12.53 -2.29 7.49
C ASN A 38 13.93 -1.65 7.45
N PRO A 39 14.56 -1.63 6.26
CA PRO A 39 15.89 -1.04 6.08
C PRO A 39 15.92 0.49 6.23
N ALA A 40 14.76 1.17 6.16
CA ALA A 40 14.68 2.62 6.22
C ALA A 40 14.82 3.13 7.64
N GLU A 41 13.99 2.63 8.56
CA GLU A 41 14.03 3.06 9.95
C GLU A 41 15.26 2.50 10.67
N SER A 42 15.70 1.27 10.33
CA SER A 42 16.96 0.73 10.88
C SER A 42 18.17 1.57 10.47
N ALA A 43 18.16 2.21 9.28
CA ALA A 43 19.17 3.20 8.92
C ALA A 43 19.13 4.46 9.79
N LEU A 44 17.94 4.90 10.20
CA LEU A 44 17.80 6.01 11.14
C LEU A 44 18.37 5.64 12.52
N ALA A 45 18.02 4.45 13.03
CA ALA A 45 18.55 3.94 14.30
C ALA A 45 20.10 3.86 14.29
N LYS A 46 20.70 3.42 13.18
CA LYS A 46 22.17 3.42 13.01
C LYS A 46 22.77 4.82 13.07
N ARG A 47 22.18 5.76 12.33
CA ARG A 47 22.74 7.11 12.12
C ARG A 47 22.55 8.03 13.32
N ARG A 48 21.44 7.86 14.04
CA ARG A 48 21.03 8.76 15.13
C ARG A 48 21.18 8.14 16.51
N ALA A 49 21.12 6.81 16.63
CA ALA A 49 21.16 6.11 17.91
C ALA A 49 22.32 5.09 17.99
N TYR A 50 23.29 5.16 17.08
CA TYR A 50 24.49 4.30 17.04
C TYR A 50 24.19 2.79 17.03
N ALA A 51 23.00 2.41 16.54
CA ALA A 51 22.50 1.05 16.67
C ALA A 51 23.29 0.05 15.82
N THR A 52 23.69 -1.06 16.44
CA THR A 52 24.05 -2.29 15.72
C THR A 52 22.81 -3.13 15.57
N ILE A 53 22.40 -3.38 14.33
CA ILE A 53 21.17 -4.08 14.02
C ILE A 53 21.42 -5.58 14.05
N VAL A 54 20.49 -6.33 14.61
CA VAL A 54 20.35 -7.78 14.46
C VAL A 54 19.00 -8.02 13.81
N SER A 55 19.00 -8.30 12.51
CA SER A 55 17.75 -8.43 11.77
C SER A 55 16.97 -9.67 12.18
N HIS A 56 15.64 -9.60 12.09
CA HIS A 56 14.76 -10.76 12.25
C HIS A 56 13.80 -10.91 11.07
N GLY A 57 13.24 -12.11 10.90
CA GLY A 57 12.27 -12.42 9.85
C GLY A 57 10.95 -11.66 10.01
N VAL A 58 10.21 -11.51 8.91
CA VAL A 58 8.80 -11.11 8.96
C VAL A 58 7.93 -12.30 9.40
N PRO A 59 6.72 -12.07 9.94
CA PRO A 59 5.80 -13.17 10.19
C PRO A 59 5.51 -13.98 8.91
N PRO A 60 5.20 -15.28 9.04
CA PRO A 60 4.81 -16.11 7.90
C PRO A 60 3.65 -15.50 7.11
N TYR A 61 3.65 -15.70 5.79
CA TYR A 61 2.54 -15.24 4.95
C TYR A 61 1.37 -16.22 5.00
N GLY A 62 0.17 -15.73 4.70
CA GLY A 62 -1.04 -16.52 4.46
C GLY A 62 -1.89 -15.88 3.37
N ARG A 63 -2.83 -16.64 2.81
CA ARG A 63 -3.85 -16.12 1.88
C ARG A 63 -5.15 -15.92 2.64
N ALA A 64 -5.81 -14.79 2.39
CA ALA A 64 -7.05 -14.43 3.06
C ALA A 64 -8.14 -15.50 2.90
N GLY A 65 -8.21 -16.14 1.73
CA GLY A 65 -9.28 -17.05 1.38
C GLY A 65 -10.64 -16.35 1.35
N LEU A 66 -11.70 -17.13 1.23
CA LEU A 66 -13.07 -16.65 1.35
C LEU A 66 -13.71 -17.23 2.60
N TYR A 67 -14.55 -16.44 3.27
CA TYR A 67 -15.24 -16.85 4.49
C TYR A 67 -16.67 -16.28 4.51
N LYS A 68 -17.56 -16.95 5.26
CA LYS A 68 -18.98 -16.57 5.41
C LYS A 68 -19.66 -16.32 4.05
N GLU A 69 -20.33 -15.18 3.87
CA GLU A 69 -21.06 -14.81 2.66
C GLU A 69 -20.14 -14.78 1.42
N LEU A 70 -18.88 -14.36 1.58
CA LEU A 70 -17.91 -14.35 0.47
C LEU A 70 -17.63 -15.77 -0.05
N ALA A 71 -17.62 -16.78 0.81
CA ALA A 71 -17.42 -18.18 0.41
C ALA A 71 -18.67 -18.79 -0.26
N ALA A 72 -19.86 -18.21 -0.01
CA ALA A 72 -21.10 -18.67 -0.62
C ALA A 72 -21.31 -18.15 -2.06
N LEU A 73 -20.61 -17.08 -2.46
CA LEU A 73 -20.79 -16.43 -3.75
C LEU A 73 -20.26 -17.20 -4.97
N PRO A 74 -19.08 -17.83 -4.97
CA PRO A 74 -18.56 -18.55 -6.14
C PRO A 74 -19.55 -19.56 -6.75
N PRO A 75 -20.22 -20.46 -5.99
CA PRO A 75 -21.22 -21.35 -6.58
C PRO A 75 -22.47 -20.62 -7.07
N GLN A 76 -22.86 -19.49 -6.45
CA GLN A 76 -23.99 -18.69 -6.92
C GLN A 76 -23.67 -17.97 -8.25
N LEU A 77 -22.45 -17.46 -8.41
CA LEU A 77 -21.97 -16.85 -9.65
C LEU A 77 -21.87 -17.88 -10.78
N ALA A 78 -21.42 -19.09 -10.48
CA ALA A 78 -21.42 -20.20 -11.44
C ALA A 78 -22.84 -20.55 -11.88
N ALA A 79 -23.80 -20.62 -10.94
CA ALA A 79 -25.21 -20.87 -11.24
C ALA A 79 -25.83 -19.73 -12.09
N LEU A 80 -25.50 -18.47 -11.81
CA LEU A 80 -25.93 -17.33 -12.63
C LEU A 80 -25.37 -17.45 -14.05
N THR A 81 -24.09 -17.78 -14.21
CA THR A 81 -23.44 -17.94 -15.51
C THR A 81 -24.08 -19.08 -16.31
N ALA A 82 -24.32 -20.24 -15.68
CA ALA A 82 -25.00 -21.36 -16.32
C ALA A 82 -26.44 -21.01 -16.72
N ALA A 83 -27.19 -20.32 -15.86
CA ALA A 83 -28.55 -19.87 -16.17
C ALA A 83 -28.58 -18.86 -17.32
N LEU A 84 -27.57 -17.98 -17.42
CA LEU A 84 -27.39 -17.12 -18.57
C LEU A 84 -27.15 -17.99 -19.80
N ASP A 85 -26.16 -18.90 -19.79
CA ASP A 85 -25.80 -19.77 -20.92
C ASP A 85 -26.97 -20.60 -21.47
N GLU A 86 -27.78 -21.20 -20.60
CA GLU A 86 -28.95 -22.02 -20.95
C GLU A 86 -30.16 -21.21 -21.44
N ALA A 87 -30.20 -19.89 -21.21
CA ALA A 87 -31.31 -19.06 -21.65
C ALA A 87 -31.40 -19.02 -23.18
N PRO A 88 -32.62 -19.13 -23.77
CA PRO A 88 -32.80 -19.03 -25.21
C PRO A 88 -32.25 -17.68 -25.73
N PRO A 89 -31.67 -17.66 -26.95
CA PRO A 89 -31.16 -16.42 -27.52
C PRO A 89 -32.28 -15.37 -27.64
N PRO A 90 -31.98 -14.07 -27.50
CA PRO A 90 -32.98 -13.04 -27.69
C PRO A 90 -33.60 -13.16 -29.10
N PRO A 91 -34.90 -12.83 -29.26
CA PRO A 91 -35.53 -12.85 -30.57
C PRO A 91 -34.77 -11.96 -31.57
N ALA A 92 -34.72 -12.37 -32.84
CA ALA A 92 -33.79 -11.91 -33.87
C ALA A 92 -33.87 -10.43 -34.30
N ASP A 93 -34.61 -9.58 -33.58
CA ASP A 93 -34.83 -8.16 -33.90
C ASP A 93 -34.02 -7.18 -33.04
N GLU A 94 -33.08 -7.65 -32.21
CA GLU A 94 -32.14 -6.75 -31.50
C GLU A 94 -30.81 -6.60 -32.27
N PRO A 95 -30.39 -5.38 -32.64
CA PRO A 95 -29.12 -5.19 -33.32
C PRO A 95 -27.96 -5.47 -32.35
N ALA A 96 -27.03 -6.31 -32.80
CA ALA A 96 -25.75 -6.53 -32.13
C ALA A 96 -24.91 -5.23 -32.18
N ALA A 97 -24.99 -4.40 -31.13
CA ALA A 97 -24.12 -3.25 -30.97
C ALA A 97 -22.84 -3.67 -30.23
N ALA A 98 -21.76 -3.74 -30.99
CA ALA A 98 -20.41 -3.94 -30.48
C ALA A 98 -19.92 -2.73 -29.67
N ALA A 99 -19.26 -3.04 -28.56
CA ALA A 99 -18.35 -2.23 -27.73
C ALA A 99 -18.04 -0.79 -28.16
N ALA A 100 -18.49 0.19 -27.36
CA ALA A 100 -17.74 1.37 -26.94
C ALA A 100 -18.49 2.07 -25.79
N ALA A 101 -17.83 2.21 -24.64
CA ALA A 101 -18.34 2.99 -23.52
C ALA A 101 -18.17 4.49 -23.82
N THR A 102 -19.27 5.24 -23.83
CA THR A 102 -19.31 6.68 -23.53
C THR A 102 -20.72 7.05 -23.06
N ALA A 103 -20.82 7.56 -21.83
CA ALA A 103 -22.02 8.21 -21.31
C ALA A 103 -22.10 9.65 -21.86
N THR A 104 -23.28 10.08 -22.32
CA THR A 104 -23.82 11.46 -22.15
C THR A 104 -25.28 11.57 -22.59
N ASP A 105 -26.06 12.25 -21.73
CA ASP A 105 -27.23 13.11 -21.94
C ASP A 105 -28.53 12.64 -22.62
N GLY A 106 -29.59 12.56 -21.80
CA GLY A 106 -30.66 13.57 -21.80
C GLY A 106 -31.48 13.75 -23.09
N GLY A 107 -32.50 12.92 -23.28
CA GLY A 107 -33.53 13.16 -24.29
C GLY A 107 -34.80 12.34 -24.06
N SER A 108 -35.86 13.01 -23.58
CA SER A 108 -37.20 12.43 -23.43
C SER A 108 -37.84 12.18 -24.80
N GLY A 109 -37.99 10.91 -25.17
CA GLY A 109 -38.76 10.47 -26.32
C GLY A 109 -39.35 9.09 -26.05
N GLY A 110 -40.65 9.05 -25.76
CA GLY A 110 -41.38 7.80 -25.52
C GLY A 110 -41.45 6.94 -26.78
N GLY A 111 -40.88 5.75 -26.69
CA GLY A 111 -41.09 4.63 -27.61
C GLY A 111 -40.96 3.35 -26.81
N ASP A 112 -42.07 2.65 -26.59
CA ASP A 112 -42.11 1.30 -26.02
C ASP A 112 -41.30 0.36 -26.92
N GLY A 113 -40.09 0.03 -26.48
CA GLY A 113 -39.20 -0.93 -27.13
C GLY A 113 -38.49 -1.77 -26.08
N GLY A 114 -39.00 -2.97 -25.81
CA GLY A 114 -38.19 -4.09 -25.31
C GLY A 114 -37.81 -4.14 -23.82
N CYS A 115 -38.71 -3.88 -22.88
CA CYS A 115 -38.46 -4.19 -21.46
C CYS A 115 -38.61 -5.72 -21.21
N GLY A 116 -37.58 -6.50 -21.52
CA GLY A 116 -37.57 -7.96 -21.34
C GLY A 116 -37.40 -8.37 -19.87
N HIS A 117 -38.36 -9.11 -19.32
CA HIS A 117 -38.12 -9.85 -18.07
C HIS A 117 -37.13 -10.99 -18.36
N HIS A 118 -36.00 -11.03 -17.65
CA HIS A 118 -35.08 -12.17 -17.72
C HIS A 118 -35.81 -13.48 -17.40
N PRO A 119 -35.42 -14.61 -18.02
CA PRO A 119 -36.01 -15.91 -17.70
C PRO A 119 -36.04 -16.16 -16.19
N PRO A 120 -37.07 -16.83 -15.65
CA PRO A 120 -37.22 -17.00 -14.20
C PRO A 120 -35.98 -17.60 -13.50
N ALA A 121 -35.25 -18.48 -14.19
CA ALA A 121 -34.00 -19.06 -13.68
C ALA A 121 -32.88 -18.01 -13.52
N VAL A 122 -32.71 -17.12 -14.49
CA VAL A 122 -31.73 -16.01 -14.44
C VAL A 122 -32.12 -15.02 -13.33
N ALA A 123 -33.40 -14.65 -13.26
CA ALA A 123 -33.89 -13.73 -12.24
C ALA A 123 -33.69 -14.28 -10.81
N ALA A 124 -33.95 -15.57 -10.60
CA ALA A 124 -33.73 -16.22 -9.30
C ALA A 124 -32.24 -16.31 -8.93
N ALA A 125 -31.38 -16.69 -9.88
CA ALA A 125 -29.93 -16.76 -9.64
C ALA A 125 -29.34 -15.38 -9.35
N LEU A 126 -29.76 -14.35 -10.11
CA LEU A 126 -29.35 -12.96 -9.88
C LEU A 126 -29.79 -12.46 -8.50
N ALA A 127 -31.04 -12.70 -8.10
CA ALA A 127 -31.53 -12.29 -6.79
C ALA A 127 -30.71 -12.90 -5.64
N ALA A 128 -30.33 -14.18 -5.76
CA ALA A 128 -29.47 -14.85 -4.77
C ALA A 128 -28.07 -14.23 -4.70
N VAL A 129 -27.44 -13.97 -5.86
CA VAL A 129 -26.12 -13.31 -5.94
C VAL A 129 -26.19 -11.90 -5.34
N VAL A 130 -27.18 -11.09 -5.73
CA VAL A 130 -27.31 -9.69 -5.28
C VAL A 130 -27.55 -9.62 -3.77
N ALA A 131 -28.40 -10.50 -3.23
CA ALA A 131 -28.65 -10.55 -1.79
C ALA A 131 -27.37 -10.90 -1.01
N THR A 132 -26.67 -11.96 -1.43
CA THR A 132 -25.44 -12.42 -0.76
C THR A 132 -24.32 -11.41 -0.90
N ALA A 133 -24.14 -10.81 -2.08
CA ALA A 133 -23.10 -9.83 -2.33
C ALA A 133 -23.34 -8.50 -1.59
N THR A 134 -24.60 -8.05 -1.49
CA THR A 134 -24.96 -6.89 -0.66
C THR A 134 -24.71 -7.19 0.83
N ALA A 135 -25.10 -8.36 1.33
CA ALA A 135 -24.83 -8.75 2.71
C ALA A 135 -23.32 -8.84 3.02
N ALA A 136 -22.52 -9.23 2.02
CA ALA A 136 -21.07 -9.24 2.12
C ALA A 136 -20.45 -7.83 2.03
N GLY A 137 -21.18 -6.80 1.60
CA GLY A 137 -20.68 -5.45 1.33
C GLY A 137 -19.91 -5.30 0.02
N LEU A 138 -20.08 -6.22 -0.93
CA LEU A 138 -19.42 -6.16 -2.25
C LEU A 138 -19.99 -5.06 -3.15
N ASP A 139 -21.14 -4.51 -2.80
CA ASP A 139 -21.72 -3.36 -3.45
C ASP A 139 -20.91 -2.08 -3.22
N ALA A 140 -20.32 -1.93 -2.04
CA ALA A 140 -19.34 -0.88 -1.79
C ALA A 140 -18.04 -1.13 -2.57
N ASP A 141 -17.59 -2.39 -2.66
CA ASP A 141 -16.37 -2.80 -3.38
C ASP A 141 -16.45 -2.59 -4.90
N THR A 142 -17.64 -2.75 -5.49
CA THR A 142 -17.84 -2.78 -6.95
C THR A 142 -18.77 -1.70 -7.46
N GLY A 143 -19.18 -0.75 -6.60
CA GLY A 143 -20.12 0.33 -6.96
C GLY A 143 -19.63 1.27 -8.07
N ARG A 144 -18.31 1.32 -8.32
CA ARG A 144 -17.73 2.06 -9.45
C ARG A 144 -17.81 1.30 -10.77
N ALA A 145 -17.90 -0.03 -10.71
CA ALA A 145 -17.88 -0.91 -11.87
C ALA A 145 -19.28 -1.42 -12.24
N LEU A 146 -20.21 -1.49 -11.27
CA LEU A 146 -21.52 -2.11 -11.42
C LEU A 146 -22.67 -1.17 -11.04
N ASP A 147 -23.74 -1.21 -11.83
CA ASP A 147 -25.00 -0.56 -11.48
C ASP A 147 -25.79 -1.42 -10.48
N TRP A 148 -25.53 -1.20 -9.20
CA TRP A 148 -26.22 -1.90 -8.12
C TRP A 148 -27.71 -1.56 -8.01
N ALA A 149 -28.16 -0.42 -8.52
CA ALA A 149 -29.57 -0.08 -8.54
C ALA A 149 -30.31 -0.99 -9.54
N ALA A 150 -29.76 -1.15 -10.74
CA ALA A 150 -30.28 -2.07 -11.75
C ALA A 150 -30.22 -3.54 -11.28
N LEU A 151 -29.11 -3.97 -10.68
CA LEU A 151 -28.97 -5.33 -10.15
C LEU A 151 -30.01 -5.64 -9.06
N ARG A 152 -30.25 -4.70 -8.13
CA ARG A 152 -31.28 -4.83 -7.06
C ARG A 152 -32.70 -4.79 -7.59
N ALA A 153 -32.94 -4.09 -8.70
CA ALA A 153 -34.22 -4.09 -9.40
C ALA A 153 -34.46 -5.38 -10.24
N GLY A 154 -33.63 -6.42 -10.06
CA GLY A 154 -33.76 -7.71 -10.76
C GLY A 154 -33.10 -7.72 -12.14
N GLY A 155 -32.29 -6.73 -12.47
CA GLY A 155 -31.49 -6.69 -13.70
C GLY A 155 -32.29 -6.50 -14.99
N GLY A 156 -33.58 -6.18 -14.92
CA GLY A 156 -34.45 -6.07 -16.12
C GLY A 156 -34.06 -4.98 -17.11
N SER A 157 -33.26 -3.99 -16.69
CA SER A 157 -32.67 -2.97 -17.56
C SER A 157 -31.29 -3.34 -18.10
N LEU A 158 -30.72 -4.47 -17.67
CA LEU A 158 -29.40 -4.96 -18.08
C LEU A 158 -29.55 -6.07 -19.10
N THR A 159 -28.74 -6.02 -20.15
CA THR A 159 -28.59 -7.07 -21.14
C THR A 159 -27.95 -8.32 -20.52
N ARG A 160 -28.10 -9.47 -21.21
CA ARG A 160 -27.41 -10.72 -20.83
C ARG A 160 -25.88 -10.55 -20.78
N ALA A 161 -25.32 -9.74 -21.67
CA ALA A 161 -23.88 -9.44 -21.70
C ALA A 161 -23.45 -8.61 -20.48
N GLU A 162 -24.25 -7.63 -20.08
CA GLU A 162 -24.00 -6.82 -18.87
C GLU A 162 -24.11 -7.65 -17.58
N LEU A 163 -25.07 -8.59 -17.51
CA LEU A 163 -25.16 -9.52 -16.38
C LEU A 163 -23.96 -10.48 -16.31
N ALA A 164 -23.49 -10.98 -17.46
CA ALA A 164 -22.27 -11.80 -17.53
C ALA A 164 -21.01 -11.00 -17.14
N ALA A 165 -20.94 -9.73 -17.57
CA ALA A 165 -19.88 -8.81 -17.15
C ALA A 165 -19.92 -8.54 -15.65
N ALA A 166 -21.11 -8.35 -15.07
CA ALA A 166 -21.29 -8.17 -13.63
C ALA A 166 -20.83 -9.40 -12.83
N ALA A 167 -21.19 -10.61 -13.28
CA ALA A 167 -20.71 -11.85 -12.69
C ALA A 167 -19.19 -11.96 -12.75
N THR A 168 -18.57 -11.55 -13.86
CA THR A 168 -17.11 -11.52 -14.03
C THR A 168 -16.44 -10.54 -13.06
N VAL A 169 -16.97 -9.32 -12.93
CA VAL A 169 -16.45 -8.30 -12.00
C VAL A 169 -16.51 -8.79 -10.55
N LEU A 170 -17.63 -9.40 -10.14
CA LEU A 170 -17.77 -10.00 -8.81
C LEU A 170 -16.80 -11.17 -8.60
N GLY A 171 -16.65 -12.05 -9.59
CA GLY A 171 -15.71 -13.17 -9.56
C GLY A 171 -14.25 -12.70 -9.42
N ASP A 172 -13.85 -11.69 -10.19
CA ASP A 172 -12.51 -11.10 -10.10
C ASP A 172 -12.28 -10.43 -8.75
N ARG A 173 -13.28 -9.72 -8.21
CA ARG A 173 -13.17 -9.10 -6.89
C ARG A 173 -12.99 -10.15 -5.80
N LEU A 174 -13.73 -11.25 -5.86
CA LEU A 174 -13.57 -12.39 -4.94
C LEU A 174 -12.17 -13.01 -5.08
N ALA A 175 -11.65 -13.15 -6.30
CA ALA A 175 -10.31 -13.68 -6.52
C ALA A 175 -9.22 -12.78 -5.91
N VAL A 176 -9.35 -11.45 -6.04
CA VAL A 176 -8.45 -10.48 -5.40
C VAL A 176 -8.49 -10.61 -3.89
N VAL A 177 -9.69 -10.68 -3.28
CA VAL A 177 -9.83 -10.86 -1.83
C VAL A 177 -9.23 -12.19 -1.40
N ALA A 178 -9.60 -13.30 -2.03
CA ALA A 178 -9.14 -14.64 -1.67
C ALA A 178 -7.62 -14.79 -1.71
N ASN A 179 -6.99 -14.17 -2.70
CA ASN A 179 -5.55 -14.26 -2.91
C ASN A 179 -4.74 -13.18 -2.19
N ARG A 180 -5.40 -12.25 -1.48
CA ARG A 180 -4.70 -11.23 -0.69
C ARG A 180 -3.78 -11.89 0.32
N LEU A 181 -2.50 -11.56 0.23
CA LEU A 181 -1.49 -11.97 1.19
C LEU A 181 -1.61 -11.15 2.47
N TYR A 182 -1.36 -11.80 3.60
CA TYR A 182 -1.30 -11.16 4.91
C TYR A 182 -0.33 -11.92 5.83
N SER A 183 0.04 -11.30 6.95
CA SER A 183 0.87 -11.90 8.00
C SER A 183 0.06 -12.82 8.93
N VAL A 184 0.41 -14.10 8.98
CA VAL A 184 -0.19 -15.09 9.87
C VAL A 184 0.58 -15.10 11.20
N GLY A 185 -0.09 -14.69 12.28
CA GLY A 185 0.54 -14.65 13.60
C GLY A 185 1.70 -13.65 13.68
N LEU A 186 2.59 -13.87 14.64
CA LEU A 186 3.76 -13.03 14.89
C LEU A 186 5.05 -13.82 14.72
N HIS A 187 6.12 -13.12 14.31
CA HIS A 187 7.47 -13.68 14.36
C HIS A 187 7.90 -13.93 15.80
N VAL A 188 8.63 -15.02 16.03
CA VAL A 188 9.27 -15.32 17.31
C VAL A 188 10.77 -15.38 17.06
N PHE A 189 11.50 -14.45 17.67
CA PHE A 189 12.94 -14.28 17.46
C PHE A 189 13.72 -15.58 17.75
N GLY A 190 14.49 -16.05 16.76
CA GLY A 190 15.25 -17.30 16.84
C GLY A 190 14.44 -18.59 16.73
N ARG A 191 13.13 -18.54 16.49
CA ARG A 191 12.32 -19.75 16.28
C ARG A 191 12.50 -20.25 14.84
N ALA A 192 12.88 -21.52 14.68
CA ALA A 192 12.87 -22.14 13.36
C ALA A 192 11.44 -22.15 12.77
N PRO A 193 11.26 -21.76 11.50
CA PRO A 193 9.95 -21.83 10.85
C PRO A 193 9.54 -23.28 10.62
N THR A 194 8.24 -23.56 10.68
CA THR A 194 7.69 -24.86 10.29
C THR A 194 7.71 -25.04 8.77
N ALA A 195 7.55 -26.27 8.27
CA ALA A 195 7.43 -26.52 6.84
C ALA A 195 6.23 -25.79 6.21
N GLU A 196 5.14 -25.63 6.95
CA GLU A 196 3.97 -24.87 6.52
C GLU A 196 4.28 -23.38 6.36
N GLU A 197 4.99 -22.78 7.32
CA GLU A 197 5.39 -21.36 7.30
C GLU A 197 6.41 -21.06 6.19
N VAL A 198 7.30 -22.00 5.90
CA VAL A 198 8.20 -21.92 4.74
C VAL A 198 7.37 -21.99 3.45
N ALA A 199 6.51 -23.01 3.31
CA ALA A 199 5.68 -23.19 2.10
C ALA A 199 4.80 -21.96 1.81
N SER A 200 4.23 -21.35 2.84
CA SER A 200 3.37 -20.18 2.68
C SER A 200 4.13 -18.95 2.18
N THR A 201 5.41 -18.82 2.51
CA THR A 201 6.32 -17.78 1.99
C THR A 201 6.78 -18.10 0.56
N LEU A 202 7.00 -19.37 0.23
CA LEU A 202 7.42 -19.80 -1.11
C LEU A 202 6.29 -19.73 -2.15
N SER A 203 5.04 -19.97 -1.75
CA SER A 203 3.88 -19.93 -2.65
C SER A 203 3.80 -18.64 -3.50
N PRO A 204 3.83 -17.43 -2.91
CA PRO A 204 3.80 -16.20 -3.70
C PRO A 204 5.05 -15.96 -4.56
N LEU A 205 6.22 -16.49 -4.18
CA LEU A 205 7.43 -16.43 -4.99
C LEU A 205 7.33 -17.28 -6.27
N LEU A 206 6.59 -18.39 -6.21
CA LEU A 206 6.38 -19.30 -7.33
C LEU A 206 5.20 -18.91 -8.23
N ALA A 207 4.30 -18.06 -7.74
CA ALA A 207 3.10 -17.65 -8.46
C ALA A 207 3.42 -17.03 -9.84
N GLY A 208 2.74 -17.50 -10.88
CA GLY A 208 2.98 -17.09 -12.27
C GLY A 208 4.30 -17.57 -12.90
N SER A 209 5.10 -18.38 -12.19
CA SER A 209 6.38 -18.92 -12.69
C SER A 209 6.30 -20.42 -13.04
N LEU A 210 5.23 -21.09 -12.65
CA LEU A 210 5.00 -22.52 -12.91
C LEU A 210 4.05 -22.71 -14.10
N PRO A 211 4.33 -23.62 -15.05
CA PRO A 211 3.37 -24.07 -16.06
C PRO A 211 2.33 -24.98 -15.39
N PRO A 212 1.08 -24.52 -15.18
CA PRO A 212 0.12 -25.25 -14.34
C PRO A 212 -0.35 -26.57 -14.97
N GLU A 213 -0.20 -26.75 -16.28
CA GLU A 213 -0.55 -27.98 -17.01
C GLU A 213 0.56 -29.05 -17.09
N ASP A 214 1.72 -28.83 -16.47
CA ASP A 214 2.83 -29.78 -16.57
C ASP A 214 2.59 -31.05 -15.73
N ALA A 215 2.73 -32.21 -16.37
CA ALA A 215 2.45 -33.50 -15.76
C ALA A 215 3.42 -33.87 -14.62
N ASP A 216 4.70 -33.47 -14.70
CA ASP A 216 5.69 -33.75 -13.67
C ASP A 216 5.49 -32.83 -12.47
N LEU A 217 5.13 -31.55 -12.69
CA LEU A 217 4.69 -30.65 -11.62
C LEU A 217 3.42 -31.16 -10.92
N THR A 218 2.45 -31.65 -11.70
CA THR A 218 1.20 -32.23 -11.20
C THR A 218 1.44 -33.53 -10.43
N ALA A 219 2.35 -34.39 -10.90
CA ALA A 219 2.70 -35.65 -10.24
C ALA A 219 3.41 -35.39 -8.90
N ALA A 220 4.36 -34.46 -8.86
CA ALA A 220 5.00 -34.07 -7.62
C ALA A 220 4.06 -33.31 -6.66
N ALA A 221 2.97 -32.73 -7.17
CA ALA A 221 1.86 -32.18 -6.40
C ALA A 221 0.85 -33.22 -5.89
N GLY A 222 1.00 -34.52 -6.23
CA GLY A 222 0.13 -35.60 -5.73
C GLY A 222 -0.99 -36.07 -6.67
N GLY A 223 -0.98 -35.68 -7.95
CA GLY A 223 -1.65 -36.43 -9.03
C GLY A 223 -3.16 -36.26 -9.24
N GLY A 224 -3.75 -35.09 -8.99
CA GLY A 224 -5.15 -34.79 -9.34
C GLY A 224 -5.31 -34.17 -10.74
N HIS A 225 -6.16 -34.75 -11.61
CA HIS A 225 -6.58 -34.12 -12.86
C HIS A 225 -7.68 -33.07 -12.60
N LEU A 226 -7.39 -31.77 -12.77
CA LEU A 226 -8.37 -30.69 -12.59
C LEU A 226 -8.26 -29.58 -13.67
N ASP A 227 -9.34 -28.79 -13.76
CA ASP A 227 -9.64 -27.78 -14.79
C ASP A 227 -8.64 -26.61 -14.83
N ARG A 228 -8.49 -25.93 -15.99
CA ARG A 228 -7.38 -25.01 -16.34
C ARG A 228 -7.15 -23.84 -15.38
N GLY A 229 -8.20 -23.36 -14.71
CA GLY A 229 -8.12 -22.28 -13.70
C GLY A 229 -7.83 -22.77 -12.27
N VAL A 230 -8.00 -24.06 -12.00
CA VAL A 230 -7.79 -24.72 -10.70
C VAL A 230 -6.33 -25.17 -10.54
N LEU A 231 -5.66 -25.47 -11.65
CA LEU A 231 -4.30 -26.01 -11.65
C LEU A 231 -3.26 -25.11 -11.00
N GLU A 232 -3.25 -23.79 -11.22
CA GLU A 232 -2.25 -22.91 -10.56
C GLU A 232 -2.50 -22.75 -9.06
N ALA A 233 -3.78 -22.65 -8.66
CA ALA A 233 -4.19 -22.49 -7.27
C ALA A 233 -3.86 -23.73 -6.40
N GLU A 234 -3.76 -24.91 -7.02
CA GLU A 234 -3.41 -26.16 -6.33
C GLU A 234 -1.94 -26.54 -6.52
N THR A 235 -1.39 -26.36 -7.73
CA THR A 235 0.00 -26.74 -8.05
C THR A 235 1.00 -25.86 -7.29
N VAL A 236 0.78 -24.54 -7.23
CA VAL A 236 1.73 -23.62 -6.58
C VAL A 236 1.90 -23.93 -5.08
N PRO A 237 0.82 -24.05 -4.27
CA PRO A 237 0.95 -24.45 -2.87
C PRO A 237 1.56 -25.85 -2.68
N ALA A 238 1.21 -26.82 -3.53
CA ALA A 238 1.74 -28.17 -3.42
C ALA A 238 3.24 -28.25 -3.71
N VAL A 239 3.70 -27.58 -4.77
CA VAL A 239 5.14 -27.47 -5.10
C VAL A 239 5.89 -26.73 -3.99
N ALA A 240 5.33 -25.63 -3.47
CA ALA A 240 5.89 -24.91 -2.34
C ALA A 240 6.02 -25.81 -1.09
N ALA A 241 5.01 -26.62 -0.78
CA ALA A 241 5.02 -27.57 0.31
C ALA A 241 6.05 -28.69 0.10
N ALA A 242 6.22 -29.19 -1.12
CA ALA A 242 7.23 -30.19 -1.46
C ALA A 242 8.65 -29.65 -1.24
N ILE A 243 8.93 -28.42 -1.72
CA ILE A 243 10.20 -27.73 -1.48
C ILE A 243 10.40 -27.49 0.03
N ALA A 244 9.38 -27.04 0.74
CA ALA A 244 9.46 -26.81 2.18
C ALA A 244 9.72 -28.11 2.97
N ALA A 245 9.05 -29.22 2.63
CA ALA A 245 9.26 -30.51 3.27
C ALA A 245 10.68 -31.04 3.01
N HIS A 246 11.16 -30.92 1.77
CA HIS A 246 12.52 -31.32 1.42
C HIS A 246 13.55 -30.48 2.17
N THR A 247 13.36 -29.16 2.18
CA THR A 247 14.26 -28.25 2.89
C THR A 247 14.23 -28.57 4.39
N VAL A 248 13.07 -28.64 5.04
CA VAL A 248 12.97 -28.93 6.49
C VAL A 248 13.49 -30.33 6.89
N GLY A 249 13.40 -31.34 6.02
CA GLY A 249 14.00 -32.67 6.24
C GLY A 249 15.52 -32.75 6.00
N ALA A 250 16.09 -31.74 5.34
CA ALA A 250 17.52 -31.45 5.13
C ALA A 250 18.34 -31.25 6.42
N GLU A 251 19.39 -32.04 6.72
CA GLU A 251 20.39 -31.66 7.74
C GLU A 251 20.84 -30.21 7.49
N ALA A 252 20.77 -29.35 8.51
CA ALA A 252 21.22 -27.96 8.38
C ALA A 252 22.72 -27.98 8.06
N PRO A 253 23.20 -27.22 7.05
CA PRO A 253 24.62 -27.17 6.76
C PRO A 253 25.35 -26.68 8.02
N PRO A 254 26.44 -27.35 8.45
CA PRO A 254 27.17 -26.93 9.63
C PRO A 254 27.66 -25.49 9.45
N ALA A 255 27.60 -24.69 10.52
CA ALA A 255 28.21 -23.37 10.55
C ALA A 255 29.66 -23.48 10.07
N ALA A 256 30.12 -22.53 9.25
CA ALA A 256 31.49 -22.59 8.76
C ALA A 256 32.48 -22.55 9.94
N ALA A 257 33.51 -23.38 9.89
CA ALA A 257 34.45 -23.62 10.98
C ALA A 257 35.26 -22.37 11.39
N ASP A 258 35.24 -21.32 10.58
CA ASP A 258 35.86 -20.02 10.80
C ASP A 258 34.90 -18.96 11.37
N GLY A 259 33.67 -19.37 11.75
CA GLY A 259 32.61 -18.43 12.08
C GLY A 259 32.14 -17.65 10.84
N GLY A 260 32.32 -18.18 9.64
CA GLY A 260 31.76 -17.73 8.38
C GLY A 260 30.30 -18.17 8.18
N ASP A 261 29.67 -17.71 7.10
CA ASP A 261 28.36 -18.24 6.71
C ASP A 261 28.50 -19.72 6.39
N ALA A 262 27.57 -20.55 6.89
CA ALA A 262 27.39 -21.86 6.29
C ALA A 262 27.29 -21.61 4.77
N PRO A 263 28.07 -22.33 3.93
CA PRO A 263 27.99 -22.15 2.49
C PRO A 263 26.50 -22.23 2.11
N PRO A 264 26.03 -21.40 1.15
CA PRO A 264 24.67 -21.55 0.68
C PRO A 264 24.48 -23.04 0.37
N PRO A 265 23.37 -23.64 0.82
CA PRO A 265 23.12 -25.03 0.50
C PRO A 265 23.36 -25.19 -1.00
N PRO A 266 24.05 -26.26 -1.43
CA PRO A 266 24.32 -26.44 -2.85
C PRO A 266 23.03 -26.16 -3.62
N PRO A 267 23.09 -25.39 -4.73
CA PRO A 267 21.91 -25.15 -5.55
C PRO A 267 21.28 -26.51 -5.75
N PHE A 268 20.00 -26.60 -5.43
CA PHE A 268 19.34 -27.87 -5.23
C PHE A 268 19.58 -28.78 -6.44
N ASP A 269 20.53 -29.71 -6.32
CA ASP A 269 21.15 -30.41 -7.45
C ASP A 269 20.43 -31.73 -7.76
N GLY A 270 19.26 -31.96 -7.16
CA GLY A 270 18.54 -33.22 -7.31
C GLY A 270 17.17 -33.29 -6.64
N THR A 271 16.16 -32.66 -7.24
CA THR A 271 14.76 -33.10 -7.10
C THR A 271 14.14 -33.48 -8.44
N PRO A 272 13.03 -34.25 -8.45
CA PRO A 272 12.52 -34.97 -9.62
C PRO A 272 11.88 -34.10 -10.71
N TRP A 273 12.13 -32.79 -10.70
CA TRP A 273 11.55 -31.84 -11.65
C TRP A 273 12.33 -31.94 -12.96
N ALA A 274 11.65 -32.38 -14.00
CA ALA A 274 12.35 -32.87 -15.16
C ALA A 274 13.01 -31.73 -15.98
N PRO A 275 14.14 -32.04 -16.64
CA PRO A 275 14.94 -31.07 -17.39
C PRO A 275 14.22 -30.45 -18.60
N HIS A 276 12.99 -30.87 -18.89
CA HIS A 276 12.15 -30.31 -19.95
C HIS A 276 11.46 -28.99 -19.54
N LEU A 277 11.46 -28.63 -18.25
CA LEU A 277 10.87 -27.38 -17.79
C LEU A 277 11.61 -26.16 -18.35
N PRO A 278 10.92 -25.04 -18.66
CA PRO A 278 11.55 -23.82 -19.14
C PRO A 278 12.57 -23.26 -18.14
N ALA A 279 13.66 -22.67 -18.64
CA ALA A 279 14.70 -22.07 -17.79
C ALA A 279 14.16 -21.08 -16.72
N PRO A 280 13.22 -20.17 -17.02
CA PRO A 280 12.64 -19.29 -15.99
C PRO A 280 11.93 -20.04 -14.86
N THR A 281 11.29 -21.17 -15.16
CA THR A 281 10.64 -22.01 -14.14
C THR A 281 11.68 -22.72 -13.29
N LEU A 282 12.74 -23.25 -13.89
CA LEU A 282 13.86 -23.85 -13.16
C LEU A 282 14.55 -22.84 -12.24
N ASP A 283 14.75 -21.60 -12.70
CA ASP A 283 15.33 -20.52 -11.90
C ASP A 283 14.43 -20.14 -10.70
N ALA A 284 13.10 -20.10 -10.91
CA ALA A 284 12.14 -19.84 -9.84
C ALA A 284 12.13 -20.95 -8.78
N LEU A 285 12.16 -22.22 -9.21
CA LEU A 285 12.24 -23.38 -8.31
C LEU A 285 13.55 -23.38 -7.52
N ALA A 286 14.68 -23.12 -8.17
CA ALA A 286 15.99 -23.01 -7.51
C ALA A 286 16.01 -21.87 -6.48
N THR A 287 15.47 -20.70 -6.86
CA THR A 287 15.35 -19.54 -5.96
C THR A 287 14.50 -19.87 -4.74
N ALA A 288 13.33 -20.50 -4.92
CA ALA A 288 12.46 -20.90 -3.83
C ALA A 288 13.13 -21.92 -2.89
N ALA A 289 13.88 -22.90 -3.43
CA ALA A 289 14.64 -23.84 -2.63
C ALA A 289 15.73 -23.15 -1.79
N THR A 290 16.46 -22.18 -2.37
CA THR A 290 17.45 -21.37 -1.65
C THR A 290 16.77 -20.56 -0.53
N VAL A 291 15.67 -19.86 -0.82
CA VAL A 291 14.91 -19.10 0.19
C VAL A 291 14.47 -20.01 1.33
N GLY A 292 13.83 -21.14 1.04
CA GLY A 292 13.36 -22.08 2.07
C GLY A 292 14.50 -22.61 2.94
N ALA A 293 15.67 -22.84 2.36
CA ALA A 293 16.83 -23.30 3.11
C ALA A 293 17.48 -22.20 3.97
N LEU A 294 17.54 -20.95 3.48
CA LEU A 294 18.02 -19.81 4.28
C LEU A 294 17.06 -19.46 5.42
N MET A 295 15.74 -19.61 5.23
CA MET A 295 14.73 -19.42 6.29
C MET A 295 14.95 -20.37 7.48
N ARG A 296 15.51 -21.57 7.26
CA ARG A 296 15.83 -22.50 8.38
C ARG A 296 16.96 -22.01 9.27
N GLN A 297 17.75 -21.05 8.80
CA GLN A 297 18.83 -20.44 9.58
C GLN A 297 18.33 -19.34 10.54
N THR A 298 17.02 -19.09 10.59
CA THR A 298 16.38 -18.17 11.55
C THR A 298 16.84 -18.36 13.01
N PRO A 299 17.13 -19.57 13.54
CA PRO A 299 17.71 -19.71 14.88
C PRO A 299 19.03 -18.94 15.09
N GLY A 300 19.80 -18.70 14.02
CA GLY A 300 21.00 -17.88 14.04
C GLY A 300 20.76 -16.40 14.39
N GLU A 301 19.50 -15.94 14.45
CA GLU A 301 19.14 -14.64 15.03
C GLU A 301 19.63 -14.50 16.47
N LEU A 302 19.50 -15.57 17.29
CA LEU A 302 19.97 -15.58 18.67
C LEU A 302 21.49 -15.63 18.77
N ASP A 303 22.14 -16.39 17.87
CA ASP A 303 23.60 -16.46 17.80
C ASP A 303 24.21 -15.10 17.42
N ALA A 304 23.58 -14.39 16.48
CA ALA A 304 23.99 -13.05 16.09
C ALA A 304 23.82 -12.04 17.23
N LEU A 305 22.73 -12.14 18.00
CA LEU A 305 22.53 -11.32 19.20
C LEU A 305 23.60 -11.62 20.26
N SER A 306 23.90 -12.89 20.52
CA SER A 306 24.98 -13.29 21.44
C SER A 306 26.33 -12.74 20.98
N THR A 307 26.64 -12.89 19.69
CA THR A 307 27.87 -12.35 19.09
C THR A 307 27.97 -10.84 19.30
N ALA A 308 26.88 -10.11 19.10
CA ALA A 308 26.84 -8.67 19.30
C ALA A 308 27.05 -8.27 20.77
N LEU A 309 26.44 -9.02 21.70
CA LEU A 309 26.61 -8.81 23.15
C LEU A 309 28.05 -9.09 23.61
N ASP A 310 28.74 -10.03 22.97
CA ASP A 310 30.16 -10.33 23.21
C ASP A 310 31.13 -9.33 22.54
N GLY A 311 30.61 -8.28 21.87
CA GLY A 311 31.41 -7.30 21.15
C GLY A 311 31.99 -7.81 19.82
N GLY A 312 31.44 -8.92 19.31
CA GLY A 312 31.79 -9.50 18.03
C GLY A 312 31.19 -8.74 16.83
N TYR A 313 31.71 -9.04 15.64
CA TYR A 313 31.25 -8.41 14.41
C TYR A 313 29.97 -9.08 13.87
N VAL A 314 28.84 -8.38 13.93
CA VAL A 314 27.60 -8.80 13.26
C VAL A 314 27.69 -8.49 11.76
N ARG A 315 27.61 -9.52 10.92
CA ARG A 315 27.77 -9.37 9.47
C ARG A 315 26.68 -8.49 8.87
N ALA A 316 27.08 -7.59 7.98
CA ALA A 316 26.18 -6.74 7.22
C ALA A 316 25.49 -7.49 6.08
N ALA A 317 24.26 -7.09 5.73
CA ALA A 317 23.49 -7.61 4.61
C ALA A 317 22.51 -6.53 4.11
N PRO A 318 21.99 -6.57 2.88
CA PRO A 318 20.90 -5.69 2.50
C PRO A 318 19.61 -6.07 3.27
N GLY A 319 18.92 -5.07 3.81
CA GLY A 319 17.54 -5.24 4.26
C GLY A 319 16.58 -5.08 3.08
N GLY A 320 15.42 -5.74 3.15
CA GLY A 320 14.47 -5.77 2.04
C GLY A 320 13.34 -6.77 2.26
N ASP A 321 12.57 -7.00 1.23
CA ASP A 321 11.37 -7.83 1.27
C ASP A 321 11.68 -9.19 0.64
N VAL A 322 11.35 -10.30 1.31
CA VAL A 322 11.68 -11.64 0.80
C VAL A 322 10.91 -11.98 -0.48
N LEU A 323 9.69 -11.50 -0.65
CA LEU A 323 8.87 -11.72 -1.84
C LEU A 323 9.41 -10.97 -3.05
N ARG A 324 10.11 -9.85 -2.82
CA ARG A 324 10.64 -8.98 -3.88
C ARG A 324 12.13 -9.19 -4.15
N ASP A 325 12.94 -9.30 -3.10
CA ASP A 325 14.41 -9.39 -3.16
C ASP A 325 14.92 -10.84 -3.05
N GLY A 326 14.02 -11.79 -2.74
CA GLY A 326 14.33 -13.21 -2.71
C GLY A 326 15.41 -13.57 -1.67
N PRO A 327 16.38 -14.42 -2.02
CA PRO A 327 17.38 -14.90 -1.06
C PRO A 327 18.35 -13.82 -0.57
N GLY A 328 18.41 -12.64 -1.23
CA GLY A 328 19.37 -11.58 -0.88
C GLY A 328 19.16 -10.96 0.50
N VAL A 329 17.95 -11.10 1.08
CA VAL A 329 17.61 -10.56 2.42
C VAL A 329 17.72 -11.61 3.53
N LEU A 330 18.09 -12.84 3.17
CA LEU A 330 18.24 -13.98 4.07
C LEU A 330 19.70 -14.46 4.10
N PRO A 331 20.13 -15.16 5.17
CA PRO A 331 19.37 -15.39 6.40
C PRO A 331 19.29 -14.12 7.25
N THR A 332 18.39 -14.11 8.22
CA THR A 332 18.28 -13.06 9.23
C THR A 332 19.43 -13.16 10.25
N GLY A 333 19.43 -12.33 11.29
CA GLY A 333 20.56 -12.19 12.21
C GLY A 333 21.69 -11.31 11.66
N ARG A 334 21.35 -10.32 10.80
CA ARG A 334 22.32 -9.46 10.11
C ARG A 334 22.23 -8.01 10.52
N ASN A 335 23.35 -7.31 10.38
CA ASN A 335 23.43 -5.87 10.53
C ASN A 335 22.98 -5.18 9.24
N ILE A 336 21.67 -5.22 8.98
CA ILE A 336 21.09 -4.83 7.69
C ILE A 336 21.42 -3.39 7.28
N HIS A 337 21.54 -3.13 5.99
CA HIS A 337 21.72 -1.79 5.42
C HIS A 337 20.73 -1.53 4.28
N SER A 338 20.59 -0.24 3.93
CA SER A 338 19.75 0.22 2.81
C SER A 338 20.48 0.06 1.46
N LEU A 339 20.45 1.08 0.60
CA LEU A 339 21.08 1.11 -0.73
C LEU A 339 21.97 2.36 -0.91
N ASP A 340 22.70 2.44 -2.04
CA ASP A 340 23.44 3.64 -2.44
C ASP A 340 22.48 4.75 -2.93
N PRO A 341 22.30 5.86 -2.18
CA PRO A 341 21.32 6.89 -2.51
C PRO A 341 21.64 7.62 -3.83
N TYR A 342 22.88 7.58 -4.32
CA TYR A 342 23.26 8.20 -5.60
C TYR A 342 22.81 7.39 -6.82
N ARG A 343 22.21 6.20 -6.62
CA ARG A 343 21.70 5.35 -7.70
C ARG A 343 20.20 5.48 -7.92
N LEU A 344 19.51 6.24 -7.07
CA LEU A 344 18.06 6.38 -7.05
C LEU A 344 17.58 7.41 -8.10
N PRO A 345 16.52 7.12 -8.89
CA PRO A 345 15.88 5.82 -9.05
C PRO A 345 16.72 4.88 -9.92
N SER A 346 16.57 3.56 -9.78
CA SER A 346 17.15 2.58 -10.71
C SER A 346 16.48 2.64 -12.10
N PRO A 347 17.10 2.13 -13.18
CA PRO A 347 16.47 2.16 -14.51
C PRO A 347 15.10 1.49 -14.58
N THR A 348 14.93 0.33 -13.92
CA THR A 348 13.65 -0.39 -13.88
C THR A 348 12.60 0.35 -13.06
N ALA A 349 13.01 0.96 -11.94
CA ALA A 349 12.13 1.77 -11.10
C ALA A 349 11.67 3.05 -11.81
N ALA A 350 12.58 3.70 -12.55
CA ALA A 350 12.25 4.87 -13.36
C ALA A 350 11.24 4.53 -14.48
N ALA A 351 11.42 3.39 -15.15
CA ALA A 351 10.48 2.94 -16.18
C ALA A 351 9.10 2.57 -15.59
N ALA A 352 9.07 1.87 -14.46
CA ALA A 352 7.83 1.53 -13.77
C ALA A 352 7.08 2.78 -13.29
N GLY A 353 7.78 3.71 -12.64
CA GLY A 353 7.19 4.98 -12.21
C GLY A 353 6.68 5.82 -13.40
N ALA A 354 7.38 5.83 -14.52
CA ALA A 354 6.89 6.50 -15.73
C ALA A 354 5.61 5.87 -16.28
N ALA A 355 5.49 4.54 -16.26
CA ALA A 355 4.25 3.86 -16.64
C ALA A 355 3.09 4.20 -15.69
N LEU A 356 3.35 4.23 -14.39
CA LEU A 356 2.36 4.67 -13.39
C LEU A 356 1.92 6.12 -13.61
N ALA A 357 2.84 7.02 -13.99
CA ALA A 357 2.49 8.40 -14.30
C ALA A 357 1.51 8.52 -15.46
N GLU A 358 1.70 7.73 -16.52
CA GLU A 358 0.76 7.68 -17.65
C GLU A 358 -0.59 7.10 -17.22
N GLU A 359 -0.60 6.09 -16.33
CA GLU A 359 -1.84 5.55 -15.77
C GLU A 359 -2.61 6.58 -14.93
N VAL A 360 -1.91 7.35 -14.08
CA VAL A 360 -2.52 8.44 -13.30
C VAL A 360 -3.17 9.46 -14.23
N VAL A 361 -2.45 9.89 -15.27
CA VAL A 361 -2.96 10.88 -16.23
C VAL A 361 -4.14 10.32 -17.01
N ALA A 362 -4.07 9.08 -17.49
CA ALA A 362 -5.14 8.45 -18.25
C ALA A 362 -6.41 8.26 -17.41
N ASN A 363 -6.28 7.77 -16.17
CA ASN A 363 -7.42 7.56 -15.28
C ASN A 363 -8.11 8.89 -14.93
N HIS A 364 -7.33 9.93 -14.64
CA HIS A 364 -7.89 11.26 -14.39
C HIS A 364 -8.56 11.82 -15.65
N ALA A 365 -7.92 11.74 -16.82
CA ALA A 365 -8.48 12.22 -18.08
C ALA A 365 -9.81 11.51 -18.42
N ALA A 366 -9.90 10.20 -18.19
CA ALA A 366 -11.14 9.45 -18.39
C ALA A 366 -12.30 9.95 -17.51
N ALA A 367 -12.00 10.36 -16.27
CA ALA A 367 -12.99 10.90 -15.34
C ALA A 367 -13.32 12.39 -15.57
N HIS A 368 -12.45 13.15 -16.25
CA HIS A 368 -12.53 14.61 -16.37
C HIS A 368 -12.53 15.12 -17.82
N GLY A 369 -13.24 14.43 -18.71
CA GLY A 369 -13.47 14.90 -20.08
C GLY A 369 -12.20 15.06 -20.92
N GLY A 370 -11.20 14.19 -20.71
CA GLY A 370 -9.93 14.20 -21.41
C GLY A 370 -8.83 15.07 -20.77
N ARG A 371 -9.12 15.76 -19.65
CA ARG A 371 -8.18 16.67 -19.01
C ARG A 371 -7.19 15.96 -18.07
N PRO A 372 -5.86 16.17 -18.19
CA PRO A 372 -4.90 15.69 -17.21
C PRO A 372 -5.06 16.42 -15.85
N PRO A 373 -4.61 15.83 -14.74
CA PRO A 373 -4.66 16.50 -13.44
C PRO A 373 -3.73 17.72 -13.45
N ALA A 374 -4.16 18.82 -12.84
CA ALA A 374 -3.37 20.04 -12.70
C ALA A 374 -2.17 19.81 -11.76
N THR A 375 -2.46 19.27 -10.56
CA THR A 375 -1.47 18.89 -9.56
C THR A 375 -1.75 17.50 -9.02
N VAL A 376 -0.72 16.67 -8.92
CA VAL A 376 -0.76 15.37 -8.23
C VAL A 376 0.13 15.43 -6.98
N ALA A 377 -0.39 15.06 -5.82
CA ALA A 377 0.42 14.93 -4.62
C ALA A 377 1.02 13.53 -4.52
N VAL A 378 2.34 13.45 -4.37
CA VAL A 378 3.09 12.18 -4.31
C VAL A 378 3.93 12.18 -3.03
N PRO A 379 3.55 11.42 -2.00
CA PRO A 379 4.41 11.21 -0.86
C PRO A 379 5.61 10.33 -1.24
N LEU A 380 6.80 10.69 -0.78
CA LEU A 380 8.03 9.89 -0.93
C LEU A 380 8.51 9.43 0.44
N TRP A 381 8.48 8.11 0.68
CA TRP A 381 8.94 7.54 1.93
C TRP A 381 10.26 6.80 1.76
N GLY A 382 11.07 6.78 2.82
CA GLY A 382 12.35 6.07 2.79
C GLY A 382 12.17 4.57 2.56
N LEU A 383 11.11 3.97 3.14
CA LEU A 383 10.85 2.54 3.07
C LEU A 383 10.58 2.07 1.64
N ASP A 384 9.61 2.68 0.97
CA ASP A 384 9.27 2.34 -0.41
C ASP A 384 10.41 2.72 -1.38
N ALA A 385 11.11 3.83 -1.15
CA ALA A 385 12.22 4.24 -2.01
C ALA A 385 13.37 3.21 -1.98
N ILE A 386 13.69 2.66 -0.81
CA ILE A 386 14.69 1.60 -0.67
C ILE A 386 14.16 0.31 -1.30
N LYS A 387 12.94 -0.09 -0.94
CA LYS A 387 12.30 -1.32 -1.41
C LYS A 387 11.79 -1.28 -2.85
N THR A 388 11.88 -0.19 -3.57
CA THR A 388 11.56 -0.20 -5.01
C THR A 388 12.69 0.33 -5.85
N ARG A 389 13.79 0.72 -5.19
CA ARG A 389 14.90 1.42 -5.82
C ARG A 389 14.41 2.69 -6.52
N GLY A 390 13.41 3.36 -5.93
CA GLY A 390 12.94 4.70 -6.29
C GLY A 390 11.79 4.74 -7.30
N GLU A 391 10.83 3.82 -7.25
CA GLU A 391 9.72 3.80 -8.20
C GLU A 391 8.81 5.04 -8.08
N ALA A 392 8.50 5.46 -6.85
CA ALA A 392 7.77 6.71 -6.59
C ALA A 392 8.52 7.97 -7.07
N VAL A 393 9.87 7.95 -7.05
CA VAL A 393 10.66 9.03 -7.69
C VAL A 393 10.45 8.98 -9.20
N GLY A 394 10.45 7.78 -9.81
CA GLY A 394 10.09 7.59 -11.21
C GLY A 394 8.70 8.13 -11.57
N LEU A 395 7.71 7.97 -10.68
CA LEU A 395 6.37 8.54 -10.84
C LEU A 395 6.40 10.07 -10.91
N VAL A 396 7.11 10.72 -9.98
CA VAL A 396 7.29 12.19 -10.00
C VAL A 396 7.94 12.65 -11.31
N LEU A 397 9.01 11.97 -11.75
CA LEU A 397 9.68 12.28 -13.01
C LEU A 397 8.76 12.07 -14.22
N GLY A 398 7.96 11.01 -14.21
CA GLY A 398 6.96 10.72 -15.23
C GLY A 398 5.94 11.84 -15.35
N LEU A 399 5.31 12.25 -14.25
CA LEU A 399 4.29 13.31 -14.21
C LEU A 399 4.79 14.63 -14.79
N VAL A 400 6.00 15.07 -14.38
CA VAL A 400 6.63 16.31 -14.87
C VAL A 400 7.16 16.18 -16.32
N GLY A 401 7.42 14.95 -16.77
CA GLY A 401 8.02 14.67 -18.07
C GLY A 401 9.53 14.88 -18.08
N ALA A 402 10.23 14.23 -17.15
CA ALA A 402 11.67 14.28 -17.00
C ALA A 402 12.33 12.90 -17.13
N ALA A 403 13.62 12.88 -17.50
CA ALA A 403 14.43 11.67 -17.68
C ALA A 403 15.64 11.67 -16.75
N VAL A 404 16.06 10.47 -16.31
CA VAL A 404 17.21 10.29 -15.43
C VAL A 404 18.51 10.40 -16.23
N VAL A 405 19.40 11.32 -15.84
CA VAL A 405 20.75 11.44 -16.40
C VAL A 405 21.75 10.83 -15.43
N ARG A 406 22.62 9.95 -15.96
CA ARG A 406 23.67 9.29 -15.19
C ARG A 406 25.06 9.68 -15.69
N ASP A 407 26.02 9.73 -14.79
CA ASP A 407 27.43 9.78 -15.17
C ASP A 407 27.96 8.41 -15.63
N ALA A 408 29.22 8.36 -16.05
CA ALA A 408 29.86 7.13 -16.50
C ALA A 408 29.97 6.04 -15.41
N THR A 409 29.91 6.42 -14.13
CA THR A 409 29.90 5.46 -13.01
C THR A 409 28.50 4.90 -12.76
N GLY A 410 27.47 5.51 -13.35
CA GLY A 410 26.05 5.21 -13.23
C GLY A 410 25.34 5.94 -12.07
N ARG A 411 26.01 6.91 -11.44
CA ARG A 411 25.38 7.79 -10.44
C ARG A 411 24.39 8.71 -11.14
N VAL A 412 23.23 8.92 -10.53
CA VAL A 412 22.25 9.89 -11.01
C VAL A 412 22.76 11.27 -10.69
N VAL A 413 22.89 12.13 -11.69
CA VAL A 413 23.49 13.47 -11.54
C VAL A 413 22.53 14.60 -11.92
N ARG A 414 21.43 14.29 -12.61
CA ARG A 414 20.44 15.27 -13.06
C ARG A 414 19.14 14.58 -13.48
N PHE A 415 18.02 15.30 -13.36
CA PHE A 415 16.75 14.95 -14.00
C PHE A 415 16.47 15.92 -15.15
N GLU A 416 16.58 15.46 -16.40
CA GLU A 416 16.45 16.31 -17.60
C GLU A 416 15.00 16.47 -18.02
N LEU A 417 14.56 17.68 -18.37
CA LEU A 417 13.20 17.86 -18.90
C LEU A 417 13.15 17.34 -20.34
N ARG A 418 12.18 16.47 -20.64
CA ARG A 418 11.89 16.06 -22.01
C ARG A 418 11.16 17.19 -22.75
N PRO A 419 11.41 17.41 -24.05
CA PRO A 419 10.60 18.33 -24.85
C PRO A 419 9.10 17.97 -24.81
N LEU A 420 8.20 18.96 -24.73
CA LEU A 420 6.75 18.74 -24.70
C LEU A 420 6.25 17.91 -25.88
N ALA A 421 6.78 18.13 -27.08
CA ALA A 421 6.43 17.35 -28.27
C ALA A 421 6.72 15.84 -28.10
N ALA A 422 7.77 15.49 -27.34
CA ALA A 422 8.07 14.11 -27.02
C ALA A 422 7.25 13.59 -25.83
N LEU A 423 6.79 14.47 -24.93
CA LEU A 423 5.93 14.12 -23.80
C LEU A 423 4.49 13.82 -24.25
N GLY A 424 3.99 14.53 -25.27
CA GLY A 424 2.67 14.30 -25.86
C GLY A 424 1.47 14.78 -25.02
N ARG A 425 1.73 15.42 -23.87
CA ARG A 425 0.75 15.97 -22.94
C ARG A 425 1.34 17.14 -22.15
N PRO A 426 0.53 17.92 -21.43
CA PRO A 426 1.02 18.89 -20.46
C PRO A 426 1.91 18.27 -19.37
N ARG A 427 2.86 19.06 -18.86
CA ARG A 427 3.56 18.73 -17.60
C ARG A 427 2.59 18.90 -16.44
N VAL A 428 2.44 17.84 -15.65
CA VAL A 428 1.64 17.85 -14.44
C VAL A 428 2.47 18.45 -13.30
N ASP A 429 1.90 19.38 -12.53
CA ASP A 429 2.57 19.88 -11.32
C ASP A 429 2.49 18.84 -10.20
N VAL A 430 3.44 18.87 -9.27
CA VAL A 430 3.54 17.82 -8.26
C VAL A 430 3.81 18.42 -6.89
N LEU A 431 2.93 18.13 -5.93
CA LEU A 431 3.20 18.34 -4.52
C LEU A 431 3.92 17.12 -3.96
N VAL A 432 5.22 17.24 -3.70
CA VAL A 432 6.02 16.14 -3.15
C VAL A 432 6.09 16.26 -1.63
N ASN A 433 5.42 15.35 -0.93
CA ASN A 433 5.51 15.25 0.52
C ASN A 433 6.60 14.25 0.93
N LEU A 434 7.71 14.73 1.48
CA LEU A 434 8.83 13.92 1.92
C LEU A 434 8.60 13.45 3.36
N SER A 435 8.72 12.15 3.61
CA SER A 435 8.89 11.70 4.99
C SER A 435 10.24 12.19 5.54
N GLY A 436 10.34 12.37 6.86
CA GLY A 436 11.61 12.79 7.50
C GLY A 436 12.77 11.83 7.18
N ILE A 437 12.50 10.52 7.10
CA ILE A 437 13.51 9.53 6.68
C ILE A 437 13.97 9.78 5.24
N PHE A 438 13.03 10.06 4.32
CA PHE A 438 13.39 10.31 2.93
C PHE A 438 14.24 11.57 2.79
N ARG A 439 13.80 12.66 3.42
CA ARG A 439 14.55 13.94 3.52
C ARG A 439 16.00 13.70 3.94
N ASP A 440 16.20 12.91 4.99
CA ASP A 440 17.52 12.72 5.60
C ASP A 440 18.38 11.66 4.91
N SER A 441 17.76 10.69 4.24
CA SER A 441 18.47 9.59 3.58
C SER A 441 18.80 9.87 2.12
N PHE A 442 18.03 10.74 1.46
CA PHE A 442 18.08 10.98 0.02
C PHE A 442 18.24 12.47 -0.33
N ALA A 443 18.98 13.23 0.47
CA ALA A 443 19.22 14.66 0.24
C ALA A 443 19.68 14.98 -1.20
N HIS A 444 20.56 14.14 -1.78
CA HIS A 444 20.97 14.26 -3.18
C HIS A 444 19.77 14.22 -4.16
N THR A 445 18.87 13.25 -4.00
CA THR A 445 17.66 13.14 -4.82
C THR A 445 16.73 14.34 -4.63
N VAL A 446 16.57 14.82 -3.38
CA VAL A 446 15.79 16.03 -3.06
C VAL A 446 16.35 17.24 -3.79
N GLU A 447 17.67 17.45 -3.77
CA GLU A 447 18.32 18.56 -4.48
C GLU A 447 18.15 18.45 -6.01
N LEU A 448 18.19 17.24 -6.58
CA LEU A 448 17.96 17.02 -8.01
C LEU A 448 16.50 17.23 -8.44
N LEU A 449 15.53 16.83 -7.60
CA LEU A 449 14.11 17.08 -7.85
C LEU A 449 13.80 18.58 -7.82
N ASP A 450 14.34 19.29 -6.84
CA ASP A 450 14.18 20.74 -6.71
C ASP A 450 14.76 21.49 -7.92
N ASP A 451 15.96 21.12 -8.37
CA ASP A 451 16.56 21.64 -9.60
C ASP A 451 15.67 21.41 -10.84
N MET A 452 15.06 20.23 -10.94
CA MET A 452 14.10 19.91 -12.01
C MET A 452 12.85 20.79 -11.95
N PHE A 453 12.22 20.95 -10.79
CA PHE A 453 11.03 21.78 -10.64
C PHE A 453 11.31 23.25 -10.95
N ARG A 454 12.46 23.79 -10.52
CA ARG A 454 12.84 25.17 -10.88
C ARG A 454 13.02 25.34 -12.38
N ARG A 455 13.66 24.37 -13.06
CA ARG A 455 13.76 24.39 -14.52
C ARG A 455 12.40 24.27 -15.21
N ALA A 456 11.49 23.46 -14.67
CA ALA A 456 10.14 23.32 -15.22
C ALA A 456 9.32 24.60 -15.06
N ALA A 457 9.40 25.26 -13.90
CA ALA A 457 8.73 26.54 -13.65
C ALA A 457 9.29 27.67 -14.55
N ALA A 458 10.61 27.70 -14.77
CA ALA A 458 11.27 28.72 -15.57
C ALA A 458 11.27 28.45 -17.08
N ALA A 459 10.86 27.25 -17.53
CA ALA A 459 10.84 26.89 -18.94
C ALA A 459 9.99 27.87 -19.77
N GLU A 460 10.46 28.25 -20.95
CA GLU A 460 9.71 29.08 -21.90
C GLU A 460 8.65 28.24 -22.65
N GLU A 461 7.71 27.69 -21.88
CA GLU A 461 6.61 26.86 -22.36
C GLU A 461 5.27 27.56 -22.08
N ASP A 462 4.25 27.24 -22.88
CA ASP A 462 2.88 27.71 -22.64
C ASP A 462 2.38 27.18 -21.28
N PRO A 463 1.86 28.04 -20.38
CA PRO A 463 1.26 27.59 -19.12
C PRO A 463 0.16 26.53 -19.27
N GLU A 464 -0.58 26.50 -20.39
CA GLU A 464 -1.58 25.44 -20.64
C GLU A 464 -0.96 24.05 -20.86
N TRP A 465 0.32 24.01 -21.26
CA TRP A 465 1.10 22.79 -21.46
C TRP A 465 2.13 22.52 -20.34
N ASN A 466 2.20 23.40 -19.35
CA ASN A 466 3.13 23.26 -18.23
C ASN A 466 2.48 23.82 -16.95
N PHE A 467 1.81 22.95 -16.20
CA PHE A 467 1.12 23.34 -14.97
C PHE A 467 2.10 23.75 -13.86
N VAL A 468 3.33 23.20 -13.83
CA VAL A 468 4.39 23.66 -12.91
C VAL A 468 4.67 25.15 -13.09
N ARG A 469 4.76 25.60 -14.35
CA ARG A 469 4.94 27.00 -14.71
C ARG A 469 3.68 27.82 -14.43
N ALA A 470 2.51 27.32 -14.84
CA ALA A 470 1.25 28.03 -14.62
C ALA A 470 1.04 28.38 -13.14
N HIS A 471 1.22 27.39 -12.25
CA HIS A 471 1.07 27.60 -10.82
C HIS A 471 2.17 28.49 -10.23
N ALA A 472 3.43 28.36 -10.70
CA ALA A 472 4.51 29.24 -10.25
C ALA A 472 4.24 30.71 -10.60
N LEU A 473 3.72 30.98 -11.80
CA LEU A 473 3.36 32.33 -12.24
C LEU A 473 2.18 32.89 -11.43
N ALA A 474 1.15 32.07 -11.18
CA ALA A 474 0.01 32.46 -10.35
C ALA A 474 0.44 32.80 -8.92
N ALA A 475 1.22 31.92 -8.29
CA ALA A 475 1.73 32.14 -6.93
C ALA A 475 2.64 33.38 -6.84
N ALA A 476 3.47 33.64 -7.86
CA ALA A 476 4.29 34.85 -7.92
C ALA A 476 3.44 36.13 -8.08
N ALA A 477 2.34 36.07 -8.84
CA ALA A 477 1.41 37.19 -8.99
C ALA A 477 0.65 37.48 -7.68
N ASP A 478 0.16 36.43 -7.01
CA ASP A 478 -0.51 36.56 -5.70
C ASP A 478 0.44 37.16 -4.64
N ALA A 479 1.69 36.69 -4.62
CA ALA A 479 2.75 37.24 -3.78
C ALA A 479 3.01 38.73 -4.04
N ALA A 480 3.08 39.14 -5.30
CA ALA A 480 3.26 40.54 -5.68
C ALA A 480 2.05 41.40 -5.27
N ALA A 481 0.82 40.92 -5.50
CA ALA A 481 -0.39 41.60 -5.11
C ALA A 481 -0.51 41.78 -3.58
N ALA A 482 -0.09 40.78 -2.80
CA ALA A 482 -0.06 40.87 -1.34
C ALA A 482 0.98 41.89 -0.83
N ALA A 483 2.11 42.05 -1.54
CA ALA A 483 3.12 43.05 -1.22
C ALA A 483 2.65 44.48 -1.54
N ASP A 484 1.89 44.67 -2.63
CA ASP A 484 1.39 45.97 -3.06
C ASP A 484 0.16 46.46 -2.25
N GLY A 485 -0.60 45.55 -1.62
CA GLY A 485 -1.79 45.87 -0.80
C GLY A 485 -1.51 46.37 0.63
N GLY A 486 -0.25 46.46 1.06
CA GLY A 486 0.17 46.80 2.43
C GLY A 486 0.31 48.30 2.71
N GLY A 487 -0.81 49.02 2.84
CA GLY A 487 -0.84 50.38 3.36
C GLY A 487 -0.83 50.45 4.90
N GLY A 488 0.31 50.86 5.48
CA GLY A 488 0.42 51.64 6.73
C GLY A 488 -0.16 51.05 8.03
N GLY A 489 0.66 50.36 8.82
CA GLY A 489 0.31 50.04 10.21
C GLY A 489 1.36 49.26 11.01
N GLY A 490 2.35 49.97 11.56
CA GLY A 490 2.96 49.67 12.87
C GLY A 490 3.83 48.41 13.05
N GLY A 491 5.15 48.62 12.99
CA GLY A 491 6.07 48.22 14.07
C GLY A 491 6.34 46.73 14.29
N GLY A 492 7.30 46.19 13.53
CA GLY A 492 8.02 44.97 13.89
C GLY A 492 8.93 44.56 12.75
N GLY A 493 10.25 44.69 12.92
CA GLY A 493 11.21 44.17 11.96
C GLY A 493 11.11 42.65 11.90
N GLY A 494 10.33 42.16 10.94
CA GLY A 494 10.32 40.77 10.48
C GLY A 494 10.80 40.78 9.04
N ASP A 495 11.83 39.98 8.78
CA ASP A 495 12.53 39.88 7.50
C ASP A 495 11.56 39.62 6.33
N ALA A 496 12.00 39.90 5.10
CA ALA A 496 11.32 39.59 3.83
C ALA A 496 11.05 38.08 3.59
N ALA A 497 11.02 37.27 4.65
CA ALA A 497 10.80 35.83 4.71
C ALA A 497 9.31 35.41 4.64
N GLY A 498 8.37 36.36 4.55
CA GLY A 498 6.94 36.09 4.71
C GLY A 498 6.22 35.42 3.53
N VAL A 499 6.82 35.40 2.32
CA VAL A 499 6.13 34.88 1.12
C VAL A 499 6.50 33.42 0.82
N GLY A 500 7.62 32.92 1.34
CA GLY A 500 8.15 31.59 1.00
C GLY A 500 8.69 31.51 -0.44
N ASP A 501 9.38 30.42 -0.77
CA ASP A 501 9.77 30.12 -2.17
C ASP A 501 8.51 29.63 -2.90
N VAL A 502 7.87 30.51 -3.68
CA VAL A 502 6.67 30.18 -4.46
C VAL A 502 6.92 29.10 -5.52
N ALA A 503 8.18 28.75 -5.78
CA ALA A 503 8.55 27.64 -6.63
C ALA A 503 8.82 26.32 -5.85
N ALA A 504 8.64 26.28 -4.53
CA ALA A 504 8.89 25.10 -3.71
C ALA A 504 7.79 24.04 -3.89
N ARG A 505 8.19 22.81 -4.25
CA ARG A 505 7.30 21.64 -4.45
C ARG A 505 7.59 20.49 -3.49
N LEU A 506 8.70 20.57 -2.75
CA LEU A 506 9.18 19.53 -1.85
C LEU A 506 8.97 19.98 -0.40
N PHE A 507 8.07 19.31 0.31
CA PHE A 507 7.67 19.66 1.66
C PHE A 507 7.95 18.52 2.63
N SER A 508 8.29 18.84 3.87
CA SER A 508 8.48 17.85 4.93
C SER A 508 8.27 18.49 6.30
N ASN A 509 8.55 17.72 7.33
CA ASN A 509 8.66 18.25 8.68
C ASN A 509 9.75 19.31 8.80
N ALA A 510 9.65 20.15 9.83
CA ALA A 510 10.75 21.01 10.26
C ALA A 510 12.05 20.20 10.37
N PRO A 511 13.23 20.84 10.14
CA PRO A 511 14.50 20.18 10.37
C PRO A 511 14.52 19.48 11.73
N GLU A 512 15.14 18.30 11.78
CA GLU A 512 15.29 17.50 13.01
C GLU A 512 13.98 16.94 13.60
N SER A 513 12.83 17.18 12.96
CA SER A 513 11.52 16.65 13.34
C SER A 513 11.05 15.57 12.38
N TYR A 514 10.17 14.69 12.89
CA TYR A 514 9.57 13.56 12.17
C TYR A 514 8.10 13.41 12.56
N GLY A 515 7.31 12.80 11.68
CA GLY A 515 5.90 12.47 11.92
C GLY A 515 4.96 13.66 11.81
N SER A 516 3.71 13.39 11.43
CA SER A 516 2.67 14.41 11.24
C SER A 516 1.90 14.77 12.50
N GLN A 517 2.12 14.08 13.62
CA GLN A 517 1.32 14.12 14.85
C GLN A 517 -0.18 13.84 14.72
N VAL A 518 -0.63 13.47 13.52
CA VAL A 518 -2.02 13.04 13.31
C VAL A 518 -2.26 11.68 13.94
N ALA A 519 -1.30 10.76 13.86
CA ALA A 519 -1.41 9.43 14.47
C ALA A 519 -1.62 9.52 15.98
N GLU A 520 -0.86 10.39 16.66
CA GLU A 520 -0.96 10.65 18.09
C GLU A 520 -2.31 11.27 18.45
N ARG A 521 -2.81 12.24 17.66
CA ARG A 521 -4.16 12.79 17.88
C ARG A 521 -5.25 11.75 17.74
N VAL A 522 -5.17 10.86 16.75
CA VAL A 522 -6.11 9.76 16.55
C VAL A 522 -6.04 8.78 17.72
N GLN A 523 -4.82 8.38 18.12
CA GLN A 523 -4.57 7.47 19.24
C GLN A 523 -5.18 8.02 20.54
N ASP A 524 -4.93 9.29 20.85
CA ASP A 524 -5.40 9.94 22.09
C ASP A 524 -6.86 10.39 22.01
N GLY A 525 -7.47 10.39 20.82
CA GLY A 525 -8.83 10.90 20.60
C GLY A 525 -8.96 12.41 20.75
N THR A 526 -7.85 13.17 20.59
CA THR A 526 -7.77 14.61 20.84
C THR A 526 -8.06 15.45 19.59
N TRP A 527 -9.24 15.21 19.01
CA TRP A 527 -9.77 15.91 17.84
C TRP A 527 -11.30 15.86 17.86
N GLU A 528 -11.99 16.84 17.30
CA GLU A 528 -13.46 16.83 17.16
C GLU A 528 -13.88 16.56 15.71
N ALA A 529 -13.19 17.19 14.75
CA ALA A 529 -13.47 17.09 13.32
C ALA A 529 -12.22 16.75 12.49
N GLY A 530 -12.42 16.14 11.31
CA GLY A 530 -11.31 15.74 10.44
C GLY A 530 -10.48 16.91 9.91
N GLU A 531 -11.06 18.12 9.85
CA GLU A 531 -10.37 19.37 9.55
C GLU A 531 -9.18 19.62 10.49
N GLU A 532 -9.31 19.30 11.78
CA GLU A 532 -8.22 19.47 12.74
C GLU A 532 -7.04 18.52 12.46
N LEU A 533 -7.31 17.36 11.88
CA LEU A 533 -6.26 16.42 11.46
C LEU A 533 -5.50 16.97 10.24
N ALA A 534 -6.20 17.61 9.30
CA ALA A 534 -5.57 18.33 8.20
C ALA A 534 -4.73 19.50 8.70
N ASP A 535 -5.25 20.34 9.60
CA ASP A 535 -4.50 21.46 10.17
C ASP A 535 -3.23 21.00 10.89
N THR A 536 -3.34 19.91 11.65
CA THR A 536 -2.19 19.28 12.33
C THR A 536 -1.14 18.83 11.33
N TYR A 537 -1.57 18.15 10.26
CA TYR A 537 -0.68 17.73 9.18
C TYR A 537 0.01 18.92 8.50
N VAL A 538 -0.74 19.94 8.09
CA VAL A 538 -0.20 21.10 7.37
C VAL A 538 0.76 21.89 8.25
N ALA A 539 0.41 22.15 9.52
CA ALA A 539 1.28 22.84 10.47
C ALA A 539 2.63 22.13 10.64
N ARG A 540 2.63 20.80 10.57
CA ARG A 540 3.84 20.00 10.73
C ARG A 540 4.61 19.74 9.44
N ASN A 541 4.02 19.96 8.26
CA ASN A 541 4.67 19.66 6.97
C ASN A 541 4.90 20.89 6.08
N ALA A 542 4.63 22.10 6.56
CA ALA A 542 4.81 23.35 5.81
C ALA A 542 6.27 23.84 5.68
N TYR A 543 7.25 22.95 5.59
CA TYR A 543 8.68 23.30 5.48
C TYR A 543 9.24 22.84 4.14
N ALA A 544 9.73 23.79 3.35
CA ALA A 544 10.26 23.54 2.01
C ALA A 544 11.70 23.01 2.05
N TYR A 545 12.04 22.12 1.11
CA TYR A 545 13.37 21.52 0.95
C TYR A 545 13.86 21.60 -0.49
N GLY A 546 15.18 21.63 -0.67
CA GLY A 546 15.81 21.76 -1.98
C GLY A 546 17.28 22.17 -1.88
N ARG A 547 17.86 22.50 -3.03
CA ARG A 547 19.27 22.92 -3.15
C ARG A 547 19.58 24.23 -2.43
N SER A 548 18.65 25.18 -2.46
CA SER A 548 18.79 26.50 -1.81
C SER A 548 17.94 26.67 -0.56
N VAL A 549 17.13 25.67 -0.19
CA VAL A 549 16.21 25.74 0.96
C VAL A 549 16.33 24.46 1.77
N ARG A 550 16.59 24.57 3.08
CA ARG A 550 16.78 23.41 3.97
C ARG A 550 15.83 23.47 5.16
N GLY A 551 14.54 23.28 4.88
CA GLY A 551 13.48 23.29 5.88
C GLY A 551 13.05 24.69 6.29
N ALA A 552 12.95 25.62 5.35
CA ALA A 552 12.39 26.94 5.63
C ALA A 552 10.85 26.85 5.68
N PRO A 553 10.17 27.51 6.64
CA PRO A 553 8.72 27.60 6.64
C PRO A 553 8.21 28.21 5.33
N SER A 554 7.26 27.55 4.68
CA SER A 554 6.73 27.96 3.37
C SER A 554 5.26 27.60 3.23
N ARG A 555 4.45 27.93 4.26
CA ARG A 555 3.01 27.68 4.31
C ARG A 555 2.25 28.21 3.08
N PRO A 556 2.47 29.45 2.60
CA PRO A 556 1.75 29.95 1.41
C PRO A 556 1.94 29.08 0.17
N ALA A 557 3.16 28.60 -0.09
CA ALA A 557 3.44 27.73 -1.22
C ALA A 557 2.77 26.34 -1.09
N LEU A 558 2.73 25.79 0.13
CA LEU A 558 2.02 24.55 0.40
C LEU A 558 0.51 24.71 0.17
N ASP A 559 -0.09 25.78 0.69
CA ASP A 559 -1.52 26.03 0.54
C ASP A 559 -1.92 26.20 -0.94
N ALA A 560 -1.09 26.88 -1.74
CA ALA A 560 -1.31 27.03 -3.19
C ALA A 560 -1.28 25.68 -3.93
N LEU A 561 -0.37 24.77 -3.56
CA LEU A 561 -0.31 23.42 -4.14
C LEU A 561 -1.47 22.54 -3.67
N LEU A 562 -1.88 22.63 -2.40
CA LEU A 562 -3.05 21.91 -1.90
C LEU A 562 -4.32 22.33 -2.64
N ALA A 563 -4.51 23.63 -2.91
CA ALA A 563 -5.65 24.16 -3.64
C ALA A 563 -5.73 23.65 -5.10
N THR A 564 -4.60 23.31 -5.71
CA THR A 564 -4.53 22.79 -7.09
C THR A 564 -4.48 21.26 -7.17
N THR A 565 -4.29 20.56 -6.05
CA THR A 565 -4.22 19.09 -6.00
C THR A 565 -5.55 18.45 -6.40
N GLU A 566 -5.50 17.49 -7.34
CA GLU A 566 -6.67 16.73 -7.85
C GLU A 566 -6.53 15.21 -7.64
N ALA A 567 -5.31 14.74 -7.39
CA ALA A 567 -5.05 13.34 -7.04
C ALA A 567 -3.94 13.22 -6.00
N VAL A 568 -4.07 12.26 -5.10
CA VAL A 568 -3.02 11.82 -4.18
C VAL A 568 -2.67 10.37 -4.52
N VAL A 569 -1.38 10.11 -4.80
CA VAL A 569 -0.90 8.77 -5.18
C VAL A 569 0.19 8.34 -4.22
N GLN A 570 -0.09 7.31 -3.41
CA GLN A 570 0.87 6.74 -2.47
C GLN A 570 1.31 5.35 -2.94
N GLN A 571 2.61 5.12 -2.95
CA GLN A 571 3.16 3.79 -3.14
C GLN A 571 3.34 3.09 -1.79
N ILE A 572 2.87 1.85 -1.65
CA ILE A 572 3.16 1.01 -0.49
C ILE A 572 4.12 -0.10 -0.89
N ASP A 573 5.00 -0.46 0.04
CA ASP A 573 6.16 -1.29 -0.26
C ASP A 573 5.94 -2.79 -0.10
N SER A 574 4.94 -3.18 0.70
CA SER A 574 4.74 -4.58 1.08
C SER A 574 3.28 -4.89 1.43
N VAL A 575 2.95 -6.18 1.49
CA VAL A 575 1.60 -6.69 1.80
C VAL A 575 1.46 -7.11 3.27
N GLU A 576 2.57 -7.48 3.91
CA GLU A 576 2.62 -7.79 5.35
C GLU A 576 2.32 -6.56 6.22
N TYR A 577 2.75 -5.38 5.78
CA TYR A 577 2.55 -4.11 6.47
C TYR A 577 1.95 -3.08 5.50
N GLY A 578 0.63 -3.11 5.40
CA GLY A 578 -0.16 -2.26 4.54
C GLY A 578 -0.79 -1.07 5.27
N LEU A 579 -1.85 -0.52 4.67
CA LEU A 579 -2.53 0.70 5.09
C LEU A 579 -3.13 0.64 6.50
N THR A 580 -3.53 -0.55 6.92
CA THR A 580 -4.17 -0.79 8.22
C THR A 580 -3.17 -1.19 9.29
N ASP A 581 -1.93 -1.54 8.91
CA ASP A 581 -0.88 -1.98 9.83
C ASP A 581 0.04 -0.85 10.30
N ILE A 582 0.23 0.17 9.45
CA ILE A 582 1.08 1.33 9.74
C ILE A 582 0.20 2.57 9.88
N GLN A 583 0.16 3.13 11.09
CA GLN A 583 -0.59 4.33 11.43
C GLN A 583 -0.19 5.55 10.55
N GLU A 584 1.04 5.54 10.05
CA GLU A 584 1.56 6.67 9.28
C GLU A 584 0.88 6.88 7.94
N TYR A 585 0.21 5.86 7.38
CA TYR A 585 -0.52 6.01 6.12
C TYR A 585 -1.77 6.89 6.29
N HIS A 586 -2.61 6.66 7.30
CA HIS A 586 -3.76 7.55 7.53
C HIS A 586 -3.27 8.92 8.04
N ALA A 587 -2.22 8.94 8.85
CA ALA A 587 -1.69 10.15 9.45
C ALA A 587 -0.95 11.09 8.47
N ASN A 588 -0.45 10.58 7.35
CA ASN A 588 0.20 11.38 6.32
C ASN A 588 -0.62 11.40 5.03
N THR A 589 -0.86 10.24 4.40
CA THR A 589 -1.58 10.16 3.13
C THR A 589 -3.04 10.55 3.30
N GLY A 590 -3.73 10.01 4.31
CA GLY A 590 -5.10 10.37 4.61
C GLY A 590 -5.25 11.85 4.99
N ALA A 591 -4.37 12.35 5.86
CA ALA A 591 -4.39 13.75 6.27
C ALA A 591 -4.05 14.72 5.12
N LEU A 592 -3.15 14.33 4.20
CA LEU A 592 -2.86 15.07 2.97
C LEU A 592 -4.07 15.14 2.04
N VAL A 593 -4.79 14.02 1.86
CA VAL A 593 -6.07 14.02 1.14
C VAL A 593 -7.02 15.01 1.79
N ARG A 594 -7.20 14.96 3.12
CA ARG A 594 -8.08 15.90 3.84
C ARG A 594 -7.67 17.35 3.65
N ALA A 595 -6.36 17.64 3.73
CA ALA A 595 -5.83 18.98 3.54
C ALA A 595 -6.08 19.50 2.11
N ALA A 596 -5.89 18.67 1.09
CA ALA A 596 -6.18 19.03 -0.30
C ALA A 596 -7.68 19.30 -0.51
N ARG A 597 -8.55 18.45 0.05
CA ARG A 597 -10.01 18.67 0.01
C ARG A 597 -10.43 19.95 0.72
N ALA A 598 -9.85 20.24 1.87
CA ALA A 598 -10.14 21.45 2.66
C ALA A 598 -9.65 22.74 1.98
N ALA A 599 -8.59 22.66 1.16
CA ALA A 599 -8.06 23.79 0.40
C ALA A 599 -8.91 24.14 -0.84
N LYS A 600 -9.82 23.26 -1.27
CA LYS A 600 -10.76 23.53 -2.36
C LYS A 600 -11.94 24.38 -1.85
N PRO A 601 -12.57 25.20 -2.70
CA PRO A 601 -13.71 26.07 -2.34
C PRO A 601 -15.01 25.36 -1.91
N GLY A 602 -14.95 24.08 -1.49
CA GLY A 602 -16.08 23.27 -1.03
C GLY A 602 -16.91 22.62 -2.16
N GLY A 603 -17.85 21.75 -1.77
CA GLY A 603 -18.78 21.09 -2.70
C GLY A 603 -18.14 20.00 -3.57
N ALA A 604 -18.55 19.92 -4.83
CA ALA A 604 -18.08 18.88 -5.77
C ALA A 604 -16.56 18.90 -5.97
N ALA A 605 -15.94 20.09 -6.03
CA ALA A 605 -14.50 20.23 -6.22
C ALA A 605 -13.65 19.68 -5.06
N ALA A 606 -14.19 19.71 -3.83
CA ALA A 606 -13.53 19.09 -2.68
C ALA A 606 -13.71 17.56 -2.69
N ALA A 607 -14.86 17.05 -3.14
CA ALA A 607 -15.08 15.61 -3.27
C ALA A 607 -14.25 14.97 -4.40
N ASP A 608 -13.82 15.77 -5.38
CA ASP A 608 -13.12 15.33 -6.59
C ASP A 608 -11.66 14.92 -6.37
N VAL A 609 -11.06 15.24 -5.20
CA VAL A 609 -9.69 14.83 -4.90
C VAL A 609 -9.63 13.32 -4.72
N SER A 610 -9.10 12.65 -5.74
CA SER A 610 -8.93 11.20 -5.78
C SER A 610 -7.74 10.75 -4.92
N ALA A 611 -7.83 9.55 -4.36
CA ALA A 611 -6.75 8.92 -3.62
C ALA A 611 -6.55 7.49 -4.15
N SER A 612 -5.33 7.18 -4.60
CA SER A 612 -4.98 5.87 -5.15
C SER A 612 -3.67 5.35 -4.56
N ILE A 613 -3.59 4.04 -4.45
CA ILE A 613 -2.47 3.31 -3.89
C ILE A 613 -1.85 2.43 -4.96
N VAL A 614 -0.52 2.38 -4.98
CA VAL A 614 0.25 1.46 -5.81
C VAL A 614 0.97 0.49 -4.90
N GLU A 615 0.77 -0.80 -5.11
CA GLU A 615 1.50 -1.83 -4.36
C GLU A 615 2.77 -2.23 -5.11
N ALA A 616 3.92 -2.14 -4.45
CA ALA A 616 5.21 -2.51 -5.03
C ALA A 616 5.37 -4.02 -5.24
N VAL A 617 4.65 -4.84 -4.46
CA VAL A 617 4.68 -6.30 -4.55
C VAL A 617 3.48 -6.77 -5.37
N ALA A 618 3.74 -7.15 -6.63
CA ALA A 618 2.74 -7.68 -7.53
C ALA A 618 2.89 -9.19 -7.68
N ALA A 619 2.36 -9.97 -6.72
CA ALA A 619 2.10 -11.38 -7.00
C ALA A 619 0.93 -11.45 -8.00
N PRO A 620 1.07 -12.15 -9.15
CA PRO A 620 -0.04 -12.31 -10.07
C PRO A 620 -1.19 -13.07 -9.39
N VAL A 621 -2.41 -12.62 -9.63
CA VAL A 621 -3.64 -13.27 -9.15
C VAL A 621 -4.40 -13.81 -10.35
N MET A 622 -5.02 -14.98 -10.24
CA MET A 622 -5.92 -15.51 -11.28
C MET A 622 -7.37 -15.19 -10.90
N GLY A 623 -8.10 -14.50 -11.78
CA GLY A 623 -9.54 -14.20 -11.63
C GLY A 623 -10.30 -14.62 -12.89
N ALA A 624 -11.44 -15.30 -12.73
CA ALA A 624 -12.32 -15.73 -13.84
C ALA A 624 -11.60 -16.25 -15.11
N GLY A 625 -10.54 -17.06 -14.95
CA GLY A 625 -9.77 -17.64 -16.07
C GLY A 625 -8.74 -16.71 -16.72
N ARG A 626 -8.50 -15.50 -16.20
CA ARG A 626 -7.48 -14.55 -16.65
C ARG A 626 -6.51 -14.16 -15.54
N ARG A 627 -5.30 -13.75 -15.94
CA ARG A 627 -4.27 -13.21 -15.04
C ARG A 627 -4.59 -11.75 -14.71
N LEU A 628 -4.89 -11.49 -13.46
CA LEU A 628 -4.97 -10.16 -12.85
C LEU A 628 -3.57 -9.76 -12.37
N VAL A 629 -3.02 -8.69 -12.95
CA VAL A 629 -1.71 -8.17 -12.56
C VAL A 629 -1.91 -7.10 -11.49
N ASN A 630 -1.44 -7.35 -10.27
CA ASN A 630 -1.60 -6.44 -9.12
C ASN A 630 -0.59 -5.28 -9.11
N ARG A 631 -0.41 -4.58 -10.25
CA ARG A 631 0.56 -3.46 -10.37
C ARG A 631 -0.05 -2.19 -10.97
N SER A 632 -1.34 -1.99 -10.75
CA SER A 632 -2.13 -0.84 -11.23
C SER A 632 -2.53 0.05 -10.03
N LEU A 633 -3.00 1.26 -10.32
CA LEU A 633 -3.56 2.17 -9.33
C LEU A 633 -4.85 1.60 -8.75
N VAL A 634 -4.82 1.28 -7.45
CA VAL A 634 -6.00 0.81 -6.72
C VAL A 634 -6.59 2.00 -5.96
N PRO A 635 -7.89 2.31 -6.10
CA PRO A 635 -8.52 3.32 -5.27
C PRO A 635 -8.35 3.02 -3.78
N LEU A 636 -8.08 4.06 -2.98
CA LEU A 636 -7.79 3.93 -1.55
C LEU A 636 -8.86 3.11 -0.81
N ASP A 637 -10.14 3.43 -1.01
CA ASP A 637 -11.24 2.75 -0.30
C ASP A 637 -11.33 1.26 -0.68
N ASP A 638 -11.05 0.92 -1.95
CA ASP A 638 -11.08 -0.46 -2.44
C ASP A 638 -9.95 -1.29 -1.82
N LEU A 639 -8.76 -0.68 -1.66
CA LEU A 639 -7.65 -1.32 -0.96
C LEU A 639 -7.93 -1.46 0.54
N LEU A 640 -8.49 -0.43 1.19
CA LEU A 640 -8.89 -0.50 2.60
C LEU A 640 -9.89 -1.63 2.85
N ARG A 641 -10.94 -1.75 2.04
CA ARG A 641 -11.88 -2.88 2.11
C ARG A 641 -11.17 -4.23 1.96
N THR A 642 -10.24 -4.32 1.01
CA THR A 642 -9.43 -5.54 0.80
C THR A 642 -8.62 -5.89 2.04
N GLU A 643 -7.95 -4.91 2.65
CA GLU A 643 -7.14 -5.15 3.85
C GLU A 643 -7.97 -5.53 5.07
N TYR A 644 -9.09 -4.85 5.31
CA TYR A 644 -9.99 -5.20 6.41
C TYR A 644 -10.53 -6.62 6.23
N ARG A 645 -10.95 -7.01 5.02
CA ARG A 645 -11.39 -8.38 4.74
C ARG A 645 -10.28 -9.41 4.91
N ALA A 646 -9.06 -9.09 4.50
CA ALA A 646 -7.95 -10.04 4.58
C ALA A 646 -7.45 -10.24 6.01
N LYS A 647 -7.53 -9.20 6.85
CA LYS A 647 -6.96 -9.14 8.20
C LYS A 647 -8.04 -9.02 9.26
N LEU A 648 -8.38 -7.80 9.68
CA LEU A 648 -9.21 -7.54 10.86
C LEU A 648 -10.56 -8.26 10.85
N LEU A 649 -11.20 -8.45 9.70
CA LEU A 649 -12.51 -9.11 9.59
C LEU A 649 -12.40 -10.61 9.29
N ASN A 650 -11.20 -11.13 9.07
CA ASN A 650 -10.94 -12.51 8.71
C ASN A 650 -10.87 -13.39 9.98
N PRO A 651 -11.75 -14.39 10.13
CA PRO A 651 -11.70 -15.31 11.27
C PRO A 651 -10.37 -16.07 11.40
N ALA A 652 -9.71 -16.42 10.28
CA ALA A 652 -8.43 -17.12 10.30
C ALA A 652 -7.30 -16.22 10.85
N TRP A 653 -7.27 -14.95 10.41
CA TRP A 653 -6.33 -13.97 10.95
C TRP A 653 -6.61 -13.69 12.43
N ALA A 654 -7.87 -13.52 12.80
CA ALA A 654 -8.27 -13.33 14.20
C ALA A 654 -7.79 -14.49 15.08
N ALA A 655 -7.99 -15.74 14.65
CA ALA A 655 -7.51 -16.91 15.38
C ALA A 655 -5.99 -16.90 15.54
N ALA A 656 -5.24 -16.62 14.46
CA ALA A 656 -3.77 -16.57 14.50
C ALA A 656 -3.23 -15.45 15.41
N MET A 657 -3.84 -14.26 15.38
CA MET A 657 -3.47 -13.16 16.26
C MET A 657 -3.78 -13.47 17.72
N LEU A 658 -4.98 -13.98 18.02
CA LEU A 658 -5.37 -14.28 19.39
C LEU A 658 -4.53 -15.42 19.99
N ALA A 659 -4.10 -16.38 19.16
CA ALA A 659 -3.13 -17.41 19.55
C ALA A 659 -1.72 -16.85 19.85
N SER A 660 -1.39 -15.67 19.32
CA SER A 660 -0.12 -14.97 19.57
C SER A 660 -0.11 -14.15 20.87
N GLY A 661 -1.13 -14.32 21.73
CA GLY A 661 -1.17 -13.74 23.07
C GLY A 661 -1.29 -12.21 23.08
N PRO A 662 -0.67 -11.52 24.06
CA PRO A 662 -0.83 -10.07 24.23
C PRO A 662 -0.39 -9.24 23.01
N GLY A 663 0.63 -9.71 22.29
CA GLY A 663 1.13 -9.04 21.08
C GLY A 663 0.10 -9.09 19.94
N GLY A 664 -0.49 -10.26 19.68
CA GLY A 664 -1.51 -10.35 18.64
C GLY A 664 -2.82 -9.65 19.02
N ALA A 665 -3.17 -9.62 20.31
CA ALA A 665 -4.26 -8.77 20.79
C ALA A 665 -3.98 -7.27 20.56
N TYR A 666 -2.73 -6.83 20.73
CA TYR A 666 -2.31 -5.46 20.41
C TYR A 666 -2.43 -5.17 18.90
N GLU A 667 -2.07 -6.12 18.02
CA GLU A 667 -2.27 -5.96 16.57
C GLU A 667 -3.76 -5.79 16.22
N VAL A 668 -4.68 -6.56 16.83
CA VAL A 668 -6.14 -6.36 16.64
C VAL A 668 -6.55 -4.94 17.03
N SER A 669 -6.09 -4.49 18.20
CA SER A 669 -6.40 -3.16 18.74
C SER A 669 -5.90 -2.02 17.87
N THR A 670 -4.68 -2.11 17.34
CA THR A 670 -4.11 -1.06 16.47
C THR A 670 -4.84 -0.92 15.15
N ARG A 671 -5.30 -2.03 14.54
CA ARG A 671 -6.11 -1.99 13.30
C ARG A 671 -7.50 -1.38 13.54
N ALA A 672 -8.07 -1.58 14.73
CA ALA A 672 -9.29 -0.88 15.14
C ALA A 672 -9.06 0.64 15.31
N THR A 673 -7.90 1.06 15.82
CA THR A 673 -7.53 2.49 15.84
C THR A 673 -7.30 3.04 14.42
N ALA A 674 -6.65 2.28 13.53
CA ALA A 674 -6.45 2.69 12.15
C ALA A 674 -7.78 2.94 11.41
N LEU A 675 -8.84 2.18 11.74
CA LEU A 675 -10.19 2.43 11.21
C LEU A 675 -10.71 3.83 11.56
N ILE A 676 -10.47 4.28 12.79
CA ILE A 676 -10.83 5.65 13.22
C ILE A 676 -9.94 6.68 12.54
N GLY A 677 -8.66 6.39 12.35
CA GLY A 677 -7.74 7.24 11.60
C GLY A 677 -8.16 7.47 10.16
N TRP A 678 -8.48 6.39 9.43
CA TRP A 678 -8.99 6.47 8.06
C TRP A 678 -10.38 7.13 7.99
N GLY A 679 -11.27 6.84 8.95
CA GLY A 679 -12.56 7.52 9.04
C GLY A 679 -12.43 9.03 9.23
N GLY A 680 -11.58 9.49 10.15
CA GLY A 680 -11.34 10.91 10.38
C GLY A 680 -10.63 11.61 9.22
N ALA A 681 -9.65 10.94 8.62
CA ALA A 681 -8.81 11.54 7.58
C ALA A 681 -9.52 11.58 6.21
N VAL A 682 -10.04 10.46 5.72
CA VAL A 682 -10.60 10.37 4.36
C VAL A 682 -12.10 10.13 4.30
N GLY A 683 -12.76 9.93 5.44
CA GLY A 683 -14.19 9.63 5.49
C GLY A 683 -14.53 8.17 5.23
N PHE A 684 -13.58 7.25 5.42
CA PHE A 684 -13.83 5.82 5.28
C PHE A 684 -14.73 5.33 6.43
N GLY A 685 -15.99 5.00 6.12
CA GLY A 685 -17.05 4.77 7.11
C GLY A 685 -17.96 3.57 6.81
N ASP A 686 -17.50 2.63 5.99
CA ASP A 686 -18.33 1.51 5.54
C ASP A 686 -18.85 0.67 6.73
N ALA A 687 -20.18 0.68 6.92
CA ALA A 687 -20.83 0.11 8.09
C ALA A 687 -20.49 -1.38 8.32
N PHE A 688 -20.33 -2.16 7.23
CA PHE A 688 -20.01 -3.58 7.33
C PHE A 688 -18.68 -3.83 8.07
N VAL A 689 -17.72 -2.91 7.98
CA VAL A 689 -16.42 -3.05 8.65
C VAL A 689 -16.60 -2.97 10.17
N TYR A 690 -17.36 -1.98 10.64
CA TYR A 690 -17.68 -1.81 12.06
C TYR A 690 -18.52 -2.95 12.61
N GLU A 691 -19.56 -3.36 11.87
CA GLU A 691 -20.47 -4.42 12.28
C GLU A 691 -19.77 -5.78 12.34
N GLN A 692 -18.93 -6.12 11.36
CA GLN A 692 -18.18 -7.37 11.36
C GLN A 692 -17.07 -7.38 12.42
N LEU A 693 -16.39 -6.25 12.66
CA LEU A 693 -15.42 -6.09 13.75
C LEU A 693 -16.10 -6.33 15.11
N ALA A 694 -17.22 -5.67 15.38
CA ALA A 694 -17.98 -5.86 16.61
C ALA A 694 -18.52 -7.30 16.70
N GLY A 695 -19.00 -7.85 15.58
CA GLY A 695 -19.41 -9.24 15.44
C GLY A 695 -18.34 -10.21 15.93
N LEU A 696 -17.14 -10.09 15.35
CA LEU A 696 -16.05 -11.03 15.52
C LEU A 696 -15.34 -10.93 16.86
N TYR A 697 -15.18 -9.74 17.45
CA TYR A 697 -14.37 -9.55 18.67
C TYR A 697 -15.17 -9.15 19.91
N VAL A 698 -16.42 -8.70 19.76
CA VAL A 698 -17.26 -8.30 20.89
C VAL A 698 -18.44 -9.23 21.07
N THR A 699 -19.19 -9.57 20.02
CA THR A 699 -20.40 -10.39 20.19
C THR A 699 -20.07 -11.88 20.29
N ASP A 700 -19.13 -12.37 19.48
CA ASP A 700 -18.63 -13.74 19.57
C ASP A 700 -17.99 -14.01 20.94
N ALA A 701 -18.54 -14.99 21.66
CA ALA A 701 -18.15 -15.23 23.05
C ALA A 701 -16.73 -15.79 23.18
N ALA A 702 -16.28 -16.59 22.22
CA ALA A 702 -14.97 -17.23 22.26
C ALA A 702 -13.86 -16.21 21.98
N ASN A 703 -13.99 -15.44 20.90
CA ASN A 703 -13.04 -14.40 20.53
C ASN A 703 -13.03 -13.26 21.54
N ARG A 704 -14.19 -12.86 22.08
CA ARG A 704 -14.26 -11.87 23.17
C ARG A 704 -13.47 -12.34 24.39
N ALA A 705 -13.66 -13.60 24.80
CA ALA A 705 -12.94 -14.16 25.94
C ALA A 705 -11.43 -14.26 25.67
N ALA A 706 -11.05 -14.68 24.47
CA ALA A 706 -9.66 -14.78 24.05
C ALA A 706 -8.96 -13.41 23.99
N LEU A 707 -9.57 -12.41 23.33
CA LEU A 707 -9.01 -11.06 23.22
C LEU A 707 -8.89 -10.39 24.60
N ARG A 708 -9.96 -10.44 25.40
CA ARG A 708 -9.96 -9.87 26.75
C ARG A 708 -8.99 -10.59 27.69
N GLY A 709 -8.88 -11.91 27.57
CA GLY A 709 -7.95 -12.71 28.36
C GLY A 709 -6.49 -12.46 27.98
N ALA A 710 -6.20 -12.29 26.69
CA ALA A 710 -4.85 -12.02 26.18
C ALA A 710 -4.38 -10.60 26.54
N ASN A 711 -5.24 -9.59 26.36
CA ASN A 711 -4.91 -8.19 26.69
C ASN A 711 -6.19 -7.36 26.97
N PRO A 712 -6.52 -7.08 28.24
CA PRO A 712 -7.69 -6.29 28.61
C PRO A 712 -7.69 -4.86 28.05
N GLU A 713 -6.53 -4.21 27.93
CA GLU A 713 -6.43 -2.85 27.39
C GLU A 713 -6.65 -2.83 25.87
N ALA A 714 -6.17 -3.86 25.16
CA ALA A 714 -6.46 -4.03 23.74
C ALA A 714 -7.97 -4.21 23.51
N TYR A 715 -8.63 -5.07 24.31
CA TYR A 715 -10.09 -5.25 24.25
C TYR A 715 -10.82 -3.93 24.54
N ARG A 716 -10.42 -3.21 25.59
CA ARG A 716 -10.98 -1.90 25.93
C ARG A 716 -10.83 -0.90 24.79
N ASN A 717 -9.66 -0.86 24.13
CA ASN A 717 -9.45 0.02 22.99
C ASN A 717 -10.36 -0.37 21.82
N VAL A 718 -10.49 -1.66 21.45
CA VAL A 718 -11.41 -2.10 20.37
C VAL A 718 -12.84 -1.63 20.64
N VAL A 719 -13.36 -1.85 21.85
CA VAL A 719 -14.71 -1.38 22.24
C VAL A 719 -14.78 0.15 22.20
N GLY A 720 -13.76 0.83 22.73
CA GLY A 720 -13.66 2.29 22.73
C GLY A 720 -13.67 2.87 21.33
N ARG A 721 -12.96 2.28 20.37
CA ARG A 721 -12.92 2.72 18.97
C ARG A 721 -14.25 2.49 18.26
N LEU A 722 -14.95 1.38 18.52
CA LEU A 722 -16.31 1.17 17.99
C LEU A 722 -17.29 2.23 18.51
N LEU A 723 -17.24 2.54 19.81
CA LEU A 723 -18.07 3.60 20.41
C LEU A 723 -17.69 4.99 19.89
N GLU A 724 -16.40 5.26 19.69
CA GLU A 724 -15.90 6.51 19.11
C GLU A 724 -16.38 6.65 17.65
N GLY A 725 -16.28 5.59 16.85
CA GLY A 725 -16.77 5.59 15.47
C GLY A 725 -18.26 5.93 15.39
N ALA A 726 -19.08 5.37 16.27
CA ALA A 726 -20.49 5.72 16.39
C ALA A 726 -20.71 7.15 16.89
N GLY A 727 -19.98 7.58 17.93
CA GLY A 727 -20.12 8.90 18.54
C GLY A 727 -19.71 10.05 17.61
N ARG A 728 -18.76 9.81 16.70
CA ARG A 728 -18.30 10.76 15.68
C ARG A 728 -19.09 10.70 14.36
N GLY A 729 -20.04 9.77 14.24
CA GLY A 729 -20.78 9.55 12.99
C GLY A 729 -19.95 8.94 11.85
N LEU A 730 -18.80 8.32 12.17
CA LEU A 730 -17.99 7.58 11.19
C LEU A 730 -18.63 6.23 10.86
N TRP A 731 -19.26 5.60 11.85
CA TRP A 731 -20.11 4.43 11.65
C TRP A 731 -21.56 4.91 11.47
N ALA A 732 -22.04 4.84 10.22
CA ALA A 732 -23.42 5.20 9.90
C ALA A 732 -24.42 4.18 10.45
N ASP A 733 -25.52 4.68 11.02
CA ASP A 733 -26.69 3.92 11.49
C ASP A 733 -26.38 2.62 12.27
N PRO A 734 -25.53 2.69 13.32
CA PRO A 734 -25.15 1.51 14.09
C PRO A 734 -26.37 0.82 14.73
N PRO A 735 -26.52 -0.52 14.62
CA PRO A 735 -27.65 -1.23 15.20
C PRO A 735 -27.80 -0.95 16.71
N PRO A 736 -28.97 -0.50 17.21
CA PRO A 736 -29.14 -0.11 18.62
C PRO A 736 -28.78 -1.23 19.61
N ALA A 737 -29.09 -2.48 19.27
CA ALA A 737 -28.72 -3.64 20.09
C ALA A 737 -27.21 -3.81 20.22
N LEU A 738 -26.46 -3.57 19.12
CA LEU A 738 -25.01 -3.67 19.10
C LEU A 738 -24.36 -2.53 19.89
N LEU A 739 -24.87 -1.29 19.76
CA LEU A 739 -24.43 -0.17 20.59
C LEU A 739 -24.65 -0.40 22.08
N ASN A 740 -25.81 -0.92 22.47
CA ASN A 740 -26.07 -1.24 23.87
C ASN A 740 -25.10 -2.33 24.35
N ARG A 741 -24.82 -3.34 23.52
CA ARG A 741 -23.85 -4.38 23.84
C ARG A 741 -22.42 -3.87 24.00
N LEU A 742 -22.03 -2.82 23.28
CA LEU A 742 -20.71 -2.18 23.42
C LEU A 742 -20.60 -1.35 24.72
N ARG A 743 -21.73 -0.86 25.25
CA ARG A 743 -21.79 -0.08 26.50
C ARG A 743 -21.78 -0.96 27.76
N GLU A 744 -22.31 -2.18 27.64
CA GLU A 744 -22.21 -3.25 28.65
C GLU A 744 -20.80 -3.81 28.78
#